data_AF-A0A0C2MVS7-F1
#
_entry.id   AF-A0A0C2MVS7-F1
#
_cell.length_a   1.000
_cell.length_b   1.000
_cell.length_c   1.000
_cell.angle_alpha   90.00
_cell.angle_beta   90.00
_cell.angle_gamma   90.00
#
_symmetry.space_group_name_H-M   'P 1'
#
loop_
_entity.id
_entity.type
_entity.pdbx_description
1 polymer ?
#
loop_
_entity_poly.entity_id
_entity_poly.type
_entity_poly.pdbx_seq_one_letter_code
_entity_poly.pdbx_strand_id
1 'polypeptide(L)'
;MEAMNMSTLNRQLTEDELQEKTRKWLQLQHKKFTERKKFGFADFQKDEMPPEHIRKIVRDHGDVLARKFRLDKRIYLGSLKYVPHAVLKLLENMPMPWEQMRYCKVLYHVTGSITFVTDVPNVIEPHYIAQWGTMWVMMRREKRDRRHFKRMRFPPFDDEEPPLDYTDNILDVQPLEPIQIDLDPEEDTCVKEWFYDYRELLIDNNFVNGPTFRKWKLPIPVMSVLYRLGNPLLTDLVDDNYFYIFDLKSFFTAKALNLAIPGGPKFEPLVKDYNLFDEDWNEFNDVNKIIIRQPIRTEYRIAFPFLYNSMTHHVHLSVYHTPLVLFIRTEDPDLPTFYFDPLINPISHRSVDKVNIPTYEYELEDFVLPDNIVPICEKFPLYTDNTSNGIELIWAPRPFNLRSGHTRRTVDIPLVKSWYREHCPAGMPVKVRVSYQKLLKYYVLNALHHRPPKALKKRNLFNSFKATKFFQPTTLDWVEAGLQVCRQGYNMLNLLIHRKSLNYLHLDYNFNLKPIKTLTTKERKKSRFGNAFHLCREVLRMTKLVVDSHVQYRLGNVDAFQLADGLHYIFTHIGQLTGMYRYKYKLMNRSVCVRTLNILFTIVLTLGLLVKALAWGSGLPVGAFGSFSCEGSFLYWNDGWLTC
;
A
#
# COMPACT_ATOMS: atom_id res chain seq x y z
N MET A 1 -2.00 -81.15 -30.24
CA MET A 1 -3.37 -80.89 -30.71
C MET A 1 -3.77 -79.57 -30.05
N GLU A 2 -3.89 -78.43 -30.71
CA GLU A 2 -4.46 -78.15 -32.03
C GLU A 2 -3.59 -77.17 -32.81
N ALA A 3 -3.45 -77.41 -34.10
CA ALA A 3 -2.93 -76.43 -35.04
C ALA A 3 -3.98 -75.33 -35.24
N MET A 4 -3.76 -74.14 -34.68
CA MET A 4 -4.55 -72.95 -35.03
C MET A 4 -4.25 -72.59 -36.50
N ASN A 5 -5.30 -72.61 -37.30
CA ASN A 5 -5.36 -72.20 -38.70
C ASN A 5 -4.64 -70.86 -38.95
N MET A 6 -3.45 -70.95 -39.56
CA MET A 6 -2.69 -69.83 -40.13
C MET A 6 -3.21 -69.36 -41.52
N SER A 7 -4.42 -69.77 -41.91
CA SER A 7 -4.98 -69.54 -43.26
C SER A 7 -5.90 -68.31 -43.39
N THR A 8 -5.99 -67.45 -42.38
CA THR A 8 -6.75 -66.17 -42.45
C THR A 8 -5.85 -64.95 -42.70
N LEU A 9 -4.65 -65.15 -43.26
CA LEU A 9 -3.80 -64.08 -43.77
C LEU A 9 -3.89 -64.05 -45.30
N ASN A 10 -4.63 -63.07 -45.84
CA ASN A 10 -4.76 -62.65 -47.25
C ASN A 10 -6.18 -62.78 -47.85
N ARG A 11 -7.19 -62.19 -47.19
CA ARG A 11 -8.31 -61.62 -47.96
C ARG A 11 -7.79 -60.32 -48.60
N GLN A 12 -7.61 -60.30 -49.93
CA GLN A 12 -7.37 -59.06 -50.66
C GLN A 12 -8.60 -58.16 -50.46
N LEU A 13 -8.41 -57.07 -49.72
CA LEU A 13 -9.42 -56.04 -49.52
C LEU A 13 -9.70 -55.40 -50.89
N THR A 14 -10.97 -55.13 -51.16
CA THR A 14 -11.36 -54.36 -52.35
C THR A 14 -10.81 -52.92 -52.24
N GLU A 15 -10.56 -52.26 -53.37
CA GLU A 15 -10.04 -50.88 -53.42
C GLU A 15 -10.86 -49.92 -52.55
N ASP A 16 -12.20 -50.08 -52.56
CA ASP A 16 -13.15 -49.28 -51.79
C ASP A 16 -13.04 -49.53 -50.27
N GLU A 17 -12.91 -50.79 -49.84
CA GLU A 17 -12.68 -51.13 -48.42
C GLU A 17 -11.34 -50.57 -47.91
N LEU A 18 -10.31 -50.54 -48.77
CA LEU A 18 -9.00 -49.97 -48.46
C LEU A 18 -9.06 -48.44 -48.34
N GLN A 19 -9.77 -47.76 -49.25
CA GLN A 19 -10.00 -46.32 -49.19
C GLN A 19 -10.81 -45.92 -47.94
N GLU A 20 -11.84 -46.70 -47.59
CA GLU A 20 -12.63 -46.44 -46.38
C GLU A 20 -11.80 -46.64 -45.11
N LYS A 21 -10.98 -47.69 -45.05
CA LYS A 21 -10.04 -47.93 -43.95
C LYS A 21 -9.00 -46.82 -43.85
N THR A 22 -8.48 -46.34 -44.98
CA THR A 22 -7.52 -45.22 -45.03
C THR A 22 -8.15 -43.93 -44.53
N ARG A 23 -9.38 -43.61 -44.95
CA ARG A 23 -10.14 -42.45 -44.46
C ARG A 23 -10.44 -42.53 -42.97
N LYS A 24 -10.88 -43.68 -42.46
CA LYS A 24 -11.09 -43.91 -41.01
C LYS A 24 -9.79 -43.78 -40.24
N TRP A 25 -8.67 -44.29 -40.77
CA TRP A 25 -7.35 -44.15 -40.18
C TRP A 25 -6.90 -42.69 -40.13
N LEU A 26 -7.02 -41.95 -41.23
CA LEU A 26 -6.68 -40.53 -41.28
C LEU A 26 -7.53 -39.70 -40.32
N GLN A 27 -8.85 -39.95 -40.26
CA GLN A 27 -9.73 -39.28 -39.28
C GLN A 27 -9.33 -39.62 -37.83
N LEU A 28 -8.95 -40.87 -37.57
CA LEU A 28 -8.50 -41.31 -36.24
C LEU A 28 -7.16 -40.68 -35.88
N GLN A 29 -6.20 -40.64 -36.80
CA GLN A 29 -4.89 -40.01 -36.62
C GLN A 29 -5.02 -38.50 -36.40
N HIS A 30 -5.81 -37.83 -37.24
CA HIS A 30 -6.10 -36.40 -37.10
C HIS A 30 -6.78 -36.11 -35.76
N LYS A 31 -7.78 -36.91 -35.34
CA LYS A 31 -8.43 -36.76 -34.03
C LYS A 31 -7.53 -37.13 -32.85
N LYS A 32 -6.58 -38.04 -33.01
CA LYS A 32 -5.70 -38.52 -31.93
C LYS A 32 -4.54 -37.57 -31.70
N PHE A 33 -3.96 -37.02 -32.76
CA PHE A 33 -2.78 -36.15 -32.73
C PHE A 33 -3.11 -34.67 -32.96
N THR A 34 -4.34 -34.24 -32.63
CA THR A 34 -4.66 -32.81 -32.54
C THR A 34 -3.78 -32.12 -31.50
N GLU A 35 -3.44 -30.85 -31.70
CA GLU A 35 -2.62 -30.08 -30.76
C GLU A 35 -3.19 -30.05 -29.33
N ARG A 36 -4.51 -30.06 -29.18
CA ARG A 36 -5.21 -30.10 -27.89
C ARG A 36 -4.94 -31.37 -27.06
N LYS A 37 -4.48 -32.44 -27.71
CA LYS A 37 -4.19 -33.73 -27.06
C LYS A 37 -2.69 -33.96 -26.82
N LYS A 38 -1.85 -32.97 -27.14
CA LYS A 38 -0.41 -33.02 -26.82
C LYS A 38 -0.24 -33.09 -25.29
N PHE A 39 0.68 -33.92 -24.81
CA PHE A 39 1.02 -33.97 -23.40
C PHE A 39 1.61 -32.61 -22.96
N GLY A 40 1.11 -32.04 -21.87
CA GLY A 40 1.44 -30.68 -21.45
C GLY A 40 0.62 -29.57 -22.13
N PHE A 41 -0.38 -29.92 -22.95
CA PHE A 41 -1.35 -28.95 -23.44
C PHE A 41 -2.16 -28.40 -22.26
N ALA A 42 -2.06 -27.09 -22.04
CA ALA A 42 -2.91 -26.38 -21.10
C ALA A 42 -4.17 -25.93 -21.85
N ASP A 43 -5.34 -26.35 -21.37
CA ASP A 43 -6.62 -25.85 -21.89
C ASP A 43 -6.71 -24.33 -21.75
N PHE A 44 -7.60 -23.75 -22.57
CA PHE A 44 -7.81 -22.31 -22.62
C PHE A 44 -8.08 -21.71 -21.23
N GLN A 45 -7.55 -20.51 -21.02
CA GLN A 45 -7.81 -19.73 -19.83
C GLN A 45 -9.31 -19.45 -19.73
N LYS A 46 -9.88 -19.55 -18.53
CA LYS A 46 -11.27 -19.16 -18.31
C LYS A 46 -11.51 -17.71 -18.72
N ASP A 47 -12.42 -17.56 -19.67
CA ASP A 47 -12.95 -16.29 -20.14
C ASP A 47 -13.77 -15.61 -19.05
N GLU A 48 -13.93 -14.31 -19.24
CA GLU A 48 -14.68 -13.45 -18.34
C GLU A 48 -16.18 -13.64 -18.54
N MET A 49 -16.91 -13.86 -17.45
CA MET A 49 -18.37 -13.96 -17.47
C MET A 49 -19.00 -12.57 -17.50
N PRO A 50 -20.20 -12.41 -18.09
CA PRO A 50 -20.94 -11.15 -18.02
C PRO A 50 -21.28 -10.77 -16.57
N PRO A 51 -21.20 -9.48 -16.18
CA PRO A 51 -21.47 -9.01 -14.83
C PRO A 51 -22.93 -9.26 -14.39
N GLU A 52 -23.88 -9.33 -15.31
CA GLU A 52 -25.29 -9.64 -15.04
C GLU A 52 -25.47 -11.03 -14.44
N HIS A 53 -24.58 -11.97 -14.77
CA HIS A 53 -24.66 -13.34 -14.30
C HIS A 53 -24.49 -13.41 -12.76
N ILE A 54 -23.49 -12.74 -12.20
CA ILE A 54 -23.31 -12.69 -10.74
C ILE A 54 -24.39 -11.86 -10.07
N ARG A 55 -24.83 -10.74 -10.67
CA ARG A 55 -25.93 -9.90 -10.15
C ARG A 55 -27.19 -10.71 -9.94
N LYS A 56 -27.59 -11.48 -10.95
CA LYS A 56 -28.76 -12.36 -10.90
C LYS A 56 -28.61 -13.42 -9.82
N ILE A 57 -27.45 -14.07 -9.72
CA ILE A 57 -27.20 -15.09 -8.69
C ILE A 57 -27.35 -14.50 -7.28
N VAL A 58 -26.74 -13.35 -7.00
CA VAL A 58 -26.80 -12.72 -5.68
C VAL A 58 -28.22 -12.26 -5.35
N ARG A 59 -28.96 -11.73 -6.33
CA ARG A 59 -30.38 -11.35 -6.17
C ARG A 59 -31.26 -12.56 -5.90
N ASP A 60 -31.13 -13.64 -6.67
CA ASP A 60 -31.92 -14.87 -6.53
C ASP A 60 -31.69 -15.56 -5.18
N HIS A 61 -30.47 -15.50 -4.65
CA HIS A 61 -30.16 -16.10 -3.35
C HIS A 61 -30.68 -15.28 -2.16
N GLY A 62 -30.76 -13.94 -2.30
CA GLY A 62 -31.27 -13.03 -1.26
C GLY A 62 -30.67 -13.32 0.12
N ASP A 63 -31.51 -13.57 1.12
CA ASP A 63 -31.10 -13.89 2.50
C ASP A 63 -30.85 -15.39 2.73
N VAL A 64 -30.87 -16.19 1.67
CA VAL A 64 -30.62 -17.66 1.69
C VAL A 64 -31.61 -18.43 2.58
N LEU A 65 -32.72 -17.82 3.01
CA LEU A 65 -33.72 -18.49 3.86
C LEU A 65 -34.53 -19.53 3.10
N ALA A 66 -34.79 -19.29 1.80
CA ALA A 66 -35.63 -20.12 0.94
C ALA A 66 -35.17 -21.59 0.88
N ARG A 67 -36.16 -22.51 0.86
CA ARG A 67 -35.90 -23.96 0.85
C ARG A 67 -35.18 -24.43 -0.42
N LYS A 68 -35.33 -23.69 -1.54
CA LYS A 68 -34.66 -23.94 -2.83
C LYS A 68 -33.13 -24.03 -2.68
N PHE A 69 -32.54 -23.15 -1.86
CA PHE A 69 -31.08 -23.02 -1.70
C PHE A 69 -30.55 -23.74 -0.45
N ARG A 70 -31.25 -24.78 0.01
CA ARG A 70 -30.89 -25.51 1.24
C ARG A 70 -29.49 -26.14 1.17
N LEU A 71 -29.10 -26.64 0.00
CA LEU A 71 -27.78 -27.26 -0.22
C LEU A 71 -26.66 -26.21 -0.14
N ASP A 72 -26.94 -25.00 -0.61
CA ASP A 72 -25.97 -23.91 -0.69
C ASP A 72 -25.68 -23.30 0.69
N LYS A 73 -26.60 -23.41 1.66
CA LYS A 73 -26.37 -22.96 3.07
C LYS A 73 -25.06 -23.49 3.65
N ARG A 74 -24.67 -24.72 3.32
CA ARG A 74 -23.41 -25.32 3.79
C ARG A 74 -22.19 -24.62 3.17
N ILE A 75 -22.29 -24.25 1.89
CA ILE A 75 -21.23 -23.56 1.13
C ILE A 75 -21.04 -22.14 1.65
N TYR A 76 -22.11 -21.40 1.91
CA TYR A 76 -22.06 -20.07 2.53
C TYR A 76 -21.33 -20.10 3.88
N LEU A 77 -21.70 -21.03 4.77
CA LEU A 77 -21.01 -21.19 6.05
C LEU A 77 -19.54 -21.60 5.91
N GLY A 78 -19.21 -22.44 4.92
CA GLY A 78 -17.82 -22.78 4.61
C GLY A 78 -17.01 -21.59 4.09
N SER A 79 -17.67 -20.68 3.37
CA SER A 79 -17.06 -19.47 2.80
C SER A 79 -16.70 -18.42 3.86
N LEU A 80 -17.33 -18.46 5.04
CA LEU A 80 -17.06 -17.55 6.16
C LEU A 80 -15.58 -17.52 6.56
N LYS A 81 -14.86 -18.63 6.40
CA LYS A 81 -13.42 -18.72 6.65
C LYS A 81 -12.60 -17.72 5.81
N TYR A 82 -13.05 -17.41 4.61
CA TYR A 82 -12.32 -16.57 3.65
C TYR A 82 -12.81 -15.12 3.61
N VAL A 83 -13.85 -14.77 4.37
CA VAL A 83 -14.37 -13.39 4.47
C VAL A 83 -13.29 -12.36 4.83
N PRO A 84 -12.38 -12.60 5.80
CA PRO A 84 -11.31 -11.65 6.08
C PRO A 84 -10.42 -11.36 4.87
N HIS A 85 -10.19 -12.35 4.00
CA HIS A 85 -9.40 -12.18 2.79
C HIS A 85 -10.16 -11.44 1.69
N ALA A 86 -11.47 -11.67 1.56
CA ALA A 86 -12.33 -10.89 0.67
C ALA A 86 -12.37 -9.40 1.09
N VAL A 87 -12.56 -9.14 2.38
CA VAL A 87 -12.54 -7.78 2.94
C VAL A 87 -11.19 -7.10 2.72
N LEU A 88 -10.08 -7.82 2.93
CA LEU A 88 -8.73 -7.28 2.69
C LEU A 88 -8.58 -6.80 1.26
N LYS A 89 -8.91 -7.65 0.28
CA LYS A 89 -8.78 -7.33 -1.14
C LYS A 89 -9.73 -6.24 -1.60
N LEU A 90 -10.93 -6.18 -1.03
CA LEU A 90 -11.88 -5.11 -1.28
C LEU A 90 -11.31 -3.75 -0.84
N LEU A 91 -10.86 -3.65 0.42
CA LEU A 91 -10.35 -2.40 0.98
C LEU A 91 -8.98 -2.00 0.39
N GLU A 92 -8.17 -2.97 -0.05
CA GLU A 92 -6.91 -2.68 -0.78
C GLU A 92 -7.19 -1.92 -2.10
N ASN A 93 -8.28 -2.24 -2.78
CA ASN A 93 -8.65 -1.66 -4.08
C ASN A 93 -9.67 -0.52 -3.99
N MET A 94 -9.80 0.14 -2.83
CA MET A 94 -10.71 1.29 -2.67
C MET A 94 -10.44 2.39 -3.71
N PRO A 95 -11.48 2.94 -4.38
CA PRO A 95 -11.33 4.06 -5.30
C PRO A 95 -10.64 5.24 -4.63
N MET A 96 -9.74 5.88 -5.35
CA MET A 96 -9.04 7.07 -4.85
C MET A 96 -9.93 8.31 -4.99
N PRO A 97 -9.71 9.40 -4.23
CA PRO A 97 -10.62 10.55 -4.23
C PRO A 97 -10.78 11.28 -5.58
N TRP A 98 -9.83 11.12 -6.50
CA TRP A 98 -9.87 11.65 -7.85
C TRP A 98 -10.60 10.74 -8.86
N GLU A 99 -11.03 9.55 -8.43
CA GLU A 99 -11.77 8.59 -9.25
C GLU A 99 -13.26 8.61 -8.87
N GLN A 100 -14.14 8.70 -9.87
CA GLN A 100 -15.59 8.55 -9.66
C GLN A 100 -16.00 7.09 -9.46
N MET A 101 -15.48 6.22 -10.33
CA MET A 101 -15.80 4.80 -10.42
C MET A 101 -14.53 4.00 -10.64
N ARG A 102 -14.50 2.76 -10.13
CA ARG A 102 -13.38 1.84 -10.37
C ARG A 102 -13.92 0.46 -10.66
N TYR A 103 -13.67 -0.02 -11.88
CA TYR A 103 -13.91 -1.41 -12.23
C TYR A 103 -12.76 -2.29 -11.76
N CYS A 104 -13.09 -3.34 -11.01
CA CYS A 104 -12.16 -4.28 -10.45
C CYS A 104 -12.41 -5.67 -11.02
N LYS A 105 -11.35 -6.44 -11.25
CA LYS A 105 -11.42 -7.86 -11.58
C LYS A 105 -11.83 -8.66 -10.36
N VAL A 106 -12.93 -9.36 -10.48
CA VAL A 106 -13.57 -10.13 -9.42
C VAL A 106 -13.54 -11.62 -9.75
N LEU A 107 -13.33 -12.44 -8.71
CA LEU A 107 -13.49 -13.88 -8.74
C LEU A 107 -14.57 -14.26 -7.74
N TYR A 108 -15.69 -14.77 -8.23
CA TYR A 108 -16.84 -15.12 -7.41
C TYR A 108 -17.14 -16.61 -7.47
N HIS A 109 -17.72 -17.13 -6.39
CA HIS A 109 -18.20 -18.50 -6.35
C HIS A 109 -19.49 -18.65 -7.17
N VAL A 110 -19.67 -19.74 -7.91
CA VAL A 110 -20.82 -19.97 -8.82
C VAL A 110 -22.18 -19.87 -8.11
N THR A 111 -22.25 -20.14 -6.80
CA THR A 111 -23.48 -19.97 -5.98
C THR A 111 -23.63 -18.56 -5.36
N GLY A 112 -22.76 -17.62 -5.70
CA GLY A 112 -22.73 -16.28 -5.10
C GLY A 112 -22.33 -16.25 -3.62
N SER A 113 -21.73 -17.33 -3.09
CA SER A 113 -21.42 -17.42 -1.66
C SER A 113 -20.37 -16.43 -1.20
N ILE A 114 -19.36 -16.15 -2.02
CA ILE A 114 -18.31 -15.19 -1.71
C ILE A 114 -17.74 -14.59 -3.00
N THR A 115 -17.31 -13.33 -2.88
CA THR A 115 -16.77 -12.52 -3.96
C THR A 115 -15.40 -11.98 -3.56
N PHE A 116 -14.38 -12.21 -4.38
CA PHE A 116 -13.02 -11.72 -4.14
C PHE A 116 -12.63 -10.71 -5.20
N VAL A 117 -12.13 -9.55 -4.79
CA VAL A 117 -11.38 -8.68 -5.69
C VAL A 117 -9.99 -9.27 -5.93
N THR A 118 -9.66 -9.57 -7.17
CA THR A 118 -8.37 -10.23 -7.52
C THR A 118 -7.26 -9.25 -7.83
N ASP A 119 -7.60 -8.00 -8.15
CA ASP A 119 -6.62 -6.98 -8.52
C ASP A 119 -5.67 -6.62 -7.39
N VAL A 120 -4.43 -6.31 -7.77
CA VAL A 120 -3.43 -5.69 -6.90
C VAL A 120 -3.26 -4.25 -7.39
N PRO A 121 -3.46 -3.24 -6.53
CA PRO A 121 -3.37 -1.84 -6.93
C PRO A 121 -1.89 -1.43 -7.03
N ASN A 122 -1.25 -1.77 -8.14
CA ASN A 122 0.04 -1.24 -8.52
C ASN A 122 -0.14 0.17 -9.08
N VAL A 123 0.70 1.09 -8.62
CA VAL A 123 0.77 2.49 -9.04
C VAL A 123 2.22 2.88 -9.33
N ILE A 124 2.41 3.88 -10.18
CA ILE A 124 3.71 4.50 -10.42
C ILE A 124 3.99 5.44 -9.23
N GLU A 125 5.12 5.24 -8.55
CA GLU A 125 5.42 5.94 -7.28
C GLU A 125 5.45 7.48 -7.39
N PRO A 126 6.18 8.11 -8.33
CA PRO A 126 6.18 9.58 -8.46
C PRO A 126 4.80 10.12 -8.84
N HIS A 127 4.10 9.41 -9.73
CA HIS A 127 2.75 9.79 -10.16
C HIS A 127 1.75 9.79 -8.99
N TYR A 128 1.74 8.72 -8.19
CA TYR A 128 0.84 8.60 -7.05
C TYR A 128 1.09 9.66 -5.97
N ILE A 129 2.36 10.03 -5.75
CA ILE A 129 2.72 11.13 -4.83
C ILE A 129 2.21 12.46 -5.38
N ALA A 130 2.38 12.72 -6.68
CA ALA A 130 1.86 13.92 -7.33
C ALA A 130 0.33 14.02 -7.25
N GLN A 131 -0.40 12.93 -7.52
CA GLN A 131 -1.86 12.88 -7.37
C GLN A 131 -2.27 13.29 -5.95
N TRP A 132 -1.64 12.71 -4.92
CA TRP A 132 -1.92 13.10 -3.54
C TRP A 132 -1.45 14.51 -3.19
N GLY A 133 -0.41 15.03 -3.84
CA GLY A 133 0.02 16.43 -3.74
C GLY A 133 -1.06 17.38 -4.21
N THR A 134 -1.68 17.11 -5.37
CA THR A 134 -2.82 17.90 -5.85
C THR A 134 -4.04 17.78 -4.93
N MET A 135 -4.31 16.59 -4.37
CA MET A 135 -5.40 16.40 -3.41
C MET A 135 -5.19 17.24 -2.16
N TRP A 136 -3.96 17.33 -1.66
CA TRP A 136 -3.63 18.16 -0.50
C TRP A 136 -3.92 19.64 -0.76
N VAL A 137 -3.56 20.15 -1.93
CA VAL A 137 -3.84 21.54 -2.32
C VAL A 137 -5.34 21.78 -2.43
N MET A 138 -6.07 20.92 -3.15
CA MET A 138 -7.52 21.06 -3.36
C MET A 138 -8.31 20.97 -2.06
N MET A 139 -8.02 19.99 -1.20
CA MET A 139 -8.70 19.84 0.09
C MET A 139 -8.42 21.02 1.03
N ARG A 140 -7.23 21.62 0.97
CA ARG A 140 -6.90 22.82 1.76
C ARG A 140 -7.62 24.07 1.25
N ARG A 141 -7.67 24.26 -0.07
CA ARG A 141 -8.42 25.36 -0.71
C ARG A 141 -9.91 25.25 -0.35
N GLU A 142 -10.52 24.08 -0.56
CA GLU A 142 -11.93 23.85 -0.25
C GLU A 142 -12.24 24.08 1.23
N LYS A 143 -11.38 23.63 2.14
CA LYS A 143 -11.56 23.86 3.58
C LYS A 143 -11.45 25.34 3.98
N ARG A 144 -10.64 26.12 3.27
CA ARG A 144 -10.49 27.57 3.50
C ARG A 144 -11.72 28.33 2.96
N ASP A 145 -12.18 27.95 1.79
CA ASP A 145 -13.18 28.72 1.02
C ASP A 145 -14.62 28.36 1.44
N ARG A 146 -14.89 27.10 1.83
CA ARG A 146 -16.22 26.65 2.27
C ARG A 146 -16.53 27.14 3.69
N ARG A 147 -17.56 27.99 3.83
CA ARG A 147 -18.01 28.57 5.12
C ARG A 147 -18.48 27.52 6.15
N HIS A 148 -19.26 26.53 5.71
CA HIS A 148 -19.76 25.47 6.59
C HIS A 148 -19.53 24.10 5.96
N PHE A 149 -18.52 23.39 6.48
CA PHE A 149 -18.25 22.02 6.09
C PHE A 149 -19.04 21.04 6.97
N LYS A 150 -20.13 20.49 6.43
CA LYS A 150 -20.94 19.48 7.12
C LYS A 150 -20.34 18.08 6.91
N ARG A 151 -19.87 17.47 7.98
CA ARG A 151 -19.44 16.06 7.97
C ARG A 151 -20.64 15.12 7.78
N MET A 152 -20.43 14.03 7.06
CA MET A 152 -21.43 12.96 6.93
C MET A 152 -21.77 12.30 8.28
N ARG A 153 -22.98 11.75 8.40
CA ARG A 153 -23.41 11.06 9.62
C ARG A 153 -22.93 9.61 9.61
N PHE A 154 -22.60 9.09 10.80
CA PHE A 154 -22.18 7.71 10.99
C PHE A 154 -23.03 7.02 12.06
N PRO A 155 -23.57 5.81 11.79
CA PRO A 155 -23.59 5.10 10.50
C PRO A 155 -24.35 5.86 9.38
N PRO A 156 -24.04 5.66 8.09
CA PRO A 156 -24.72 6.39 7.01
C PRO A 156 -26.15 5.93 6.73
N PHE A 157 -26.46 4.66 6.98
CA PHE A 157 -27.79 4.05 6.87
C PHE A 157 -28.28 3.55 8.23
N ASP A 158 -29.59 3.43 8.40
CA ASP A 158 -30.19 2.96 9.65
C ASP A 158 -29.92 1.46 9.88
N ASP A 159 -30.00 1.01 11.15
CA ASP A 159 -29.70 -0.37 11.55
C ASP A 159 -30.66 -1.39 10.90
N GLU A 160 -31.93 -0.99 10.69
CA GLU A 160 -33.00 -1.84 10.16
C GLU A 160 -33.18 -1.74 8.64
N GLU A 161 -32.47 -0.82 7.99
CA GLU A 161 -32.56 -0.61 6.55
C GLU A 161 -31.76 -1.70 5.78
N PRO A 162 -32.40 -2.46 4.87
CA PRO A 162 -31.70 -3.50 4.12
C PRO A 162 -30.64 -2.88 3.18
N PRO A 163 -29.53 -3.59 2.89
CA PRO A 163 -28.51 -3.09 1.98
C PRO A 163 -29.10 -2.85 0.59
N LEU A 164 -28.93 -1.62 0.09
CA LEU A 164 -29.41 -1.20 -1.23
C LEU A 164 -28.91 -2.13 -2.35
N ASP A 165 -29.80 -2.40 -3.31
CA ASP A 165 -29.44 -3.10 -4.55
C ASP A 165 -28.75 -2.13 -5.51
N TYR A 166 -27.60 -2.55 -6.04
CA TYR A 166 -26.79 -1.75 -6.96
C TYR A 166 -27.50 -1.48 -8.29
N THR A 167 -28.16 -2.51 -8.85
CA THR A 167 -28.84 -2.40 -10.16
C THR A 167 -29.97 -1.40 -10.14
N ASP A 168 -30.73 -1.37 -9.04
CA ASP A 168 -31.99 -0.65 -8.98
C ASP A 168 -31.77 0.81 -8.51
N ASN A 169 -30.70 1.08 -7.74
CA ASN A 169 -30.47 2.40 -7.12
C ASN A 169 -29.20 3.14 -7.60
N ILE A 170 -28.16 2.43 -8.07
CA ILE A 170 -26.83 3.02 -8.28
C ILE A 170 -26.39 2.98 -9.75
N LEU A 171 -26.79 1.95 -10.49
CA LEU A 171 -26.30 1.71 -11.85
C LEU A 171 -26.58 2.87 -12.82
N ASP A 172 -27.79 3.44 -12.74
CA ASP A 172 -28.23 4.51 -13.66
C ASP A 172 -27.93 5.93 -13.14
N VAL A 173 -27.41 6.06 -11.93
CA VAL A 173 -27.11 7.36 -11.32
C VAL A 173 -25.72 7.82 -11.74
N GLN A 174 -25.64 8.98 -12.37
CA GLN A 174 -24.36 9.60 -12.68
C GLN A 174 -23.69 10.07 -11.38
N PRO A 175 -22.45 9.65 -11.09
CA PRO A 175 -21.75 10.09 -9.90
C PRO A 175 -21.41 11.57 -9.98
N LEU A 176 -21.28 12.20 -8.80
CA LEU A 176 -20.74 13.54 -8.65
C LEU A 176 -19.30 13.63 -9.19
N GLU A 177 -18.86 14.86 -9.46
CA GLU A 177 -17.48 15.13 -9.84
C GLU A 177 -16.51 14.72 -8.72
N PRO A 178 -15.40 14.05 -9.06
CA PRO A 178 -14.39 13.68 -8.09
C PRO A 178 -13.52 14.90 -7.77
N ILE A 179 -12.60 14.76 -6.82
CA ILE A 179 -11.65 15.83 -6.52
C ILE A 179 -10.55 15.82 -7.59
N GLN A 180 -10.52 16.83 -8.45
CA GLN A 180 -9.49 17.03 -9.47
C GLN A 180 -9.05 18.49 -9.47
N ILE A 181 -7.76 18.75 -9.65
CA ILE A 181 -7.25 20.10 -9.88
C ILE A 181 -7.33 20.40 -11.38
N ASP A 182 -7.72 21.62 -11.72
CA ASP A 182 -7.60 22.11 -13.09
C ASP A 182 -6.11 22.30 -13.41
N LEU A 183 -5.57 21.41 -14.23
CA LEU A 183 -4.17 21.46 -14.68
C LEU A 183 -4.00 22.49 -15.80
N ASP A 184 -2.87 23.20 -15.75
CA ASP A 184 -2.58 24.27 -16.70
C ASP A 184 -2.38 23.67 -18.12
N PRO A 185 -3.09 24.16 -19.15
CA PRO A 185 -2.93 23.67 -20.52
C PRO A 185 -1.53 23.88 -21.11
N GLU A 186 -0.73 24.82 -20.62
CA GLU A 186 0.60 25.13 -21.17
C GLU A 186 1.69 24.46 -20.34
N GLU A 187 1.72 24.70 -19.02
CA GLU A 187 2.77 24.16 -18.14
C GLU A 187 2.64 22.64 -17.93
N ASP A 188 1.42 22.13 -17.76
CA ASP A 188 1.15 20.72 -17.43
C ASP A 188 0.80 19.86 -18.65
N THR A 189 1.05 20.36 -19.86
CA THR A 189 0.71 19.71 -21.14
C THR A 189 1.08 18.23 -21.18
N CYS A 190 2.28 17.88 -20.67
CA CYS A 190 2.80 16.51 -20.71
C CYS A 190 2.01 15.49 -19.87
N VAL A 191 1.21 15.95 -18.90
CA VAL A 191 0.57 15.12 -17.88
C VAL A 191 -0.95 15.28 -17.88
N LYS A 192 -1.46 16.45 -18.32
CA LYS A 192 -2.86 16.85 -18.28
C LYS A 192 -3.85 15.79 -18.75
N GLU A 193 -3.58 15.14 -19.88
CA GLU A 193 -4.52 14.19 -20.50
C GLU A 193 -4.73 12.91 -19.68
N TRP A 194 -3.72 12.44 -18.95
CA TRP A 194 -3.74 11.11 -18.32
C TRP A 194 -3.59 11.14 -16.79
N PHE A 195 -3.42 12.32 -16.18
CA PHE A 195 -3.06 12.45 -14.76
C PHE A 195 -4.07 11.83 -13.79
N TYR A 196 -5.36 11.91 -14.08
CA TYR A 196 -6.41 11.38 -13.20
C TYR A 196 -6.97 10.04 -13.67
N ASP A 197 -6.41 9.47 -14.74
CA ASP A 197 -6.80 8.17 -15.23
C ASP A 197 -6.15 7.04 -14.44
N TYR A 198 -6.85 5.91 -14.40
CA TYR A 198 -6.40 4.75 -13.62
C TYR A 198 -5.17 4.07 -14.25
N ARG A 199 -5.28 3.58 -15.49
CA ARG A 199 -4.23 2.76 -16.13
C ARG A 199 -4.15 2.80 -17.66
N GLU A 200 -5.25 3.10 -18.36
CA GLU A 200 -5.38 2.83 -19.79
C GLU A 200 -4.48 3.73 -20.64
N LEU A 201 -4.58 5.06 -20.48
CA LEU A 201 -3.75 6.01 -21.25
C LEU A 201 -2.25 5.91 -20.94
N LEU A 202 -1.89 5.43 -19.74
CA LEU A 202 -0.49 5.18 -19.39
C LEU A 202 0.14 4.03 -20.19
N ILE A 203 -0.68 3.05 -20.58
CA ILE A 203 -0.26 1.90 -21.38
C ILE A 203 -0.09 2.34 -22.84
N ASP A 204 -1.03 3.13 -23.36
CA ASP A 204 -1.04 3.57 -24.75
C ASP A 204 0.14 4.49 -25.08
N ASN A 205 0.57 5.31 -24.12
CA ASN A 205 1.72 6.21 -24.24
C ASN A 205 3.10 5.53 -24.10
N ASN A 206 3.18 4.19 -24.04
CA ASN A 206 4.44 3.43 -23.86
C ASN A 206 5.25 3.78 -22.59
N PHE A 207 4.63 4.41 -21.59
CA PHE A 207 5.29 4.72 -20.31
C PHE A 207 5.44 3.49 -19.40
N VAL A 208 4.66 2.44 -19.65
CA VAL A 208 4.69 1.18 -18.91
C VAL A 208 4.85 -0.03 -19.83
N ASN A 209 5.26 -1.15 -19.25
CA ASN A 209 5.56 -2.39 -19.99
C ASN A 209 4.33 -3.16 -20.53
N GLY A 210 3.11 -2.60 -20.48
CA GLY A 210 1.85 -3.23 -20.87
C GLY A 210 0.85 -3.45 -19.71
N PRO A 211 -0.22 -4.25 -19.91
CA PRO A 211 -1.35 -4.37 -18.97
C PRO A 211 -0.99 -5.03 -17.63
N THR A 212 0.20 -5.63 -17.53
CA THR A 212 0.72 -6.16 -16.26
C THR A 212 1.14 -5.06 -15.29
N PHE A 213 1.42 -3.84 -15.79
CA PHE A 213 1.69 -2.63 -15.02
C PHE A 213 2.72 -2.86 -13.91
N ARG A 214 3.96 -3.26 -14.30
CA ARG A 214 5.04 -3.64 -13.36
C ARG A 214 6.25 -2.74 -13.41
N LYS A 215 6.58 -2.22 -14.59
CA LYS A 215 7.74 -1.36 -14.84
C LYS A 215 7.27 -0.09 -15.53
N TRP A 216 7.89 1.02 -15.15
CA TRP A 216 7.60 2.33 -15.72
C TRP A 216 8.89 3.01 -16.16
N LYS A 217 8.79 3.84 -17.19
CA LYS A 217 9.85 4.69 -17.73
C LYS A 217 9.22 6.02 -18.16
N LEU A 218 9.61 7.10 -17.49
CA LEU A 218 9.06 8.43 -17.74
C LEU A 218 10.14 9.37 -18.30
N PRO A 219 9.79 10.25 -19.25
CA PRO A 219 10.70 11.27 -19.75
C PRO A 219 10.91 12.39 -18.72
N ILE A 220 11.97 13.17 -18.88
CA ILE A 220 12.36 14.24 -17.94
C ILE A 220 11.24 15.30 -17.77
N PRO A 221 10.59 15.80 -18.85
CA PRO A 221 9.51 16.79 -18.71
C PRO A 221 8.31 16.28 -17.89
N VAL A 222 7.98 14.99 -18.01
CA VAL A 222 6.91 14.39 -17.18
C VAL A 222 7.37 14.32 -15.73
N MET A 223 8.62 13.93 -15.47
CA MET A 223 9.14 13.83 -14.11
C MET A 223 9.23 15.19 -13.41
N SER A 224 9.59 16.27 -14.12
CA SER A 224 9.65 17.62 -13.56
C SER A 224 8.26 18.12 -13.16
N VAL A 225 7.26 17.95 -14.03
CA VAL A 225 5.87 18.30 -13.72
C VAL A 225 5.35 17.49 -12.53
N LEU A 226 5.57 16.17 -12.50
CA LEU A 226 5.16 15.34 -11.37
C LEU A 226 5.86 15.73 -10.06
N TYR A 227 7.14 16.13 -10.12
CA TYR A 227 7.88 16.61 -8.96
C TYR A 227 7.26 17.90 -8.43
N ARG A 228 7.02 18.88 -9.32
CA ARG A 228 6.36 20.15 -9.00
C ARG A 228 4.99 19.97 -8.34
N LEU A 229 4.13 19.12 -8.92
CA LEU A 229 2.81 18.80 -8.37
C LEU A 229 2.89 18.04 -7.03
N GLY A 230 3.98 17.30 -6.81
CA GLY A 230 4.25 16.54 -5.58
C GLY A 230 4.85 17.37 -4.44
N ASN A 231 5.44 18.52 -4.74
CA ASN A 231 6.15 19.38 -3.77
C ASN A 231 5.41 19.63 -2.44
N PRO A 232 4.08 19.83 -2.39
CA PRO A 232 3.38 20.05 -1.13
C PRO A 232 3.48 18.91 -0.10
N LEU A 233 3.87 17.71 -0.53
CA LEU A 233 4.10 16.54 0.33
C LEU A 233 5.58 16.21 0.55
N LEU A 234 6.47 16.80 -0.25
CA LEU A 234 7.89 16.50 -0.23
C LEU A 234 8.62 17.36 0.79
N THR A 235 9.86 16.96 1.06
CA THR A 235 10.77 17.65 1.97
C THR A 235 11.71 18.52 1.18
N ASP A 236 12.02 19.68 1.73
CA ASP A 236 13.00 20.60 1.12
C ASP A 236 14.45 20.22 1.42
N LEU A 237 14.66 19.23 2.28
CA LEU A 237 15.99 18.73 2.61
C LEU A 237 16.62 18.03 1.40
N VAL A 238 17.75 18.58 0.96
CA VAL A 238 18.62 17.99 -0.07
C VAL A 238 19.75 17.17 0.55
N ASP A 239 20.29 17.62 1.70
CA ASP A 239 21.44 17.01 2.35
C ASP A 239 21.04 16.08 3.50
N ASP A 240 21.58 14.86 3.49
CA ASP A 240 21.40 13.86 4.53
C ASP A 240 22.07 14.26 5.86
N ASN A 241 23.01 15.22 5.85
CA ASN A 241 23.63 15.77 7.06
C ASN A 241 22.63 16.33 8.07
N TYR A 242 21.44 16.74 7.63
CA TYR A 242 20.35 17.14 8.53
C TYR A 242 20.01 16.05 9.56
N PHE A 243 20.14 14.78 9.18
CA PHE A 243 19.84 13.63 10.04
C PHE A 243 21.01 13.23 10.94
N TYR A 244 22.03 14.09 11.13
CA TYR A 244 23.11 13.83 12.08
C TYR A 244 22.53 13.58 13.50
N ILE A 245 22.91 12.45 14.10
CA ILE A 245 22.36 11.93 15.37
C ILE A 245 20.85 11.59 15.31
N PHE A 246 20.16 11.91 14.22
CA PHE A 246 18.73 11.67 14.01
C PHE A 246 18.44 10.61 12.93
N ASP A 247 19.41 9.69 12.72
CA ASP A 247 19.31 8.58 11.78
C ASP A 247 18.97 7.26 12.49
N LEU A 248 18.76 6.19 11.71
CA LEU A 248 18.44 4.88 12.26
C LEU A 248 19.54 4.33 13.17
N LYS A 249 20.82 4.55 12.84
CA LYS A 249 21.94 4.00 13.60
C LYS A 249 22.06 4.68 14.96
N SER A 250 21.94 6.01 15.01
CA SER A 250 21.89 6.76 16.25
C SER A 250 20.70 6.36 17.12
N PHE A 251 19.51 6.11 16.55
CA PHE A 251 18.38 5.60 17.34
C PHE A 251 18.60 4.18 17.89
N PHE A 252 19.28 3.30 17.15
CA PHE A 252 19.63 1.97 17.67
C PHE A 252 20.60 2.07 18.84
N THR A 253 21.62 2.91 18.71
CA THR A 253 22.59 3.20 19.77
C THR A 253 21.93 3.83 20.99
N ALA A 254 21.05 4.81 20.80
CA ALA A 254 20.27 5.41 21.88
C ALA A 254 19.44 4.35 22.63
N LYS A 255 18.79 3.44 21.91
CA LYS A 255 18.06 2.32 22.51
C LYS A 255 18.97 1.35 23.28
N ALA A 256 20.13 1.01 22.72
CA ALA A 256 21.07 0.08 23.35
C ALA A 256 21.62 0.64 24.67
N LEU A 257 21.95 1.93 24.69
CA LEU A 257 22.51 2.65 25.84
C LEU A 257 21.45 3.14 26.84
N ASN A 258 20.15 2.90 26.59
CA ASN A 258 19.04 3.47 27.37
C ASN A 258 19.09 5.01 27.48
N LEU A 259 19.53 5.67 26.41
CA LEU A 259 19.56 7.13 26.28
C LEU A 259 18.41 7.63 25.41
N ALA A 260 18.04 8.89 25.60
CA ALA A 260 17.03 9.56 24.79
C ALA A 260 17.62 10.80 24.14
N ILE A 261 17.44 10.90 22.82
CA ILE A 261 17.79 12.08 22.03
C ILE A 261 16.67 13.11 22.19
N PRO A 262 16.96 14.41 22.34
CA PRO A 262 15.94 15.44 22.29
C PRO A 262 15.08 15.32 21.01
N GLY A 263 13.75 15.28 21.16
CA GLY A 263 12.83 15.06 20.02
C GLY A 263 12.76 13.62 19.49
N GLY A 264 13.67 12.74 19.91
CA GLY A 264 13.72 11.33 19.52
C GLY A 264 12.80 10.40 20.34
N PRO A 265 12.71 9.12 19.94
CA PRO A 265 11.91 8.11 20.63
C PRO A 265 12.56 7.62 21.93
N LYS A 266 11.72 7.19 22.89
CA LYS A 266 12.14 6.56 24.15
C LYS A 266 11.81 5.07 24.16
N PHE A 267 12.74 4.25 24.67
CA PHE A 267 12.62 2.79 24.72
C PHE A 267 12.73 2.27 26.14
N GLU A 268 12.41 0.99 26.31
CA GLU A 268 12.73 0.28 27.54
C GLU A 268 14.22 -0.11 27.55
N PRO A 269 14.89 -0.14 28.72
CA PRO A 269 16.27 -0.56 28.85
C PRO A 269 16.48 -1.98 28.29
N LEU A 270 17.57 -2.17 27.55
CA LEU A 270 17.92 -3.48 26.98
C LEU A 270 18.44 -4.44 28.06
N VAL A 271 19.35 -3.95 28.91
CA VAL A 271 19.89 -4.66 30.07
C VAL A 271 19.24 -4.05 31.31
N LYS A 272 18.50 -4.87 32.08
CA LYS A 272 17.73 -4.42 33.25
C LYS A 272 18.46 -4.65 34.58
N ASP A 273 19.40 -5.59 34.61
CA ASP A 273 20.02 -6.10 35.85
C ASP A 273 21.41 -5.49 36.11
N TYR A 274 21.67 -4.30 35.59
CA TYR A 274 22.95 -3.62 35.77
C TYR A 274 22.91 -2.70 37.01
N ASN A 275 23.77 -2.97 37.99
CA ASN A 275 23.93 -2.14 39.18
C ASN A 275 24.72 -0.87 38.82
N LEU A 276 24.00 0.21 38.50
CA LEU A 276 24.59 1.53 38.26
C LEU A 276 25.47 2.04 39.42
N PHE A 277 25.18 1.60 40.65
CA PHE A 277 25.93 1.99 41.84
C PHE A 277 27.40 1.53 41.85
N ASP A 278 27.72 0.41 41.20
CA ASP A 278 29.09 -0.12 41.15
C ASP A 278 29.96 0.63 40.11
N GLU A 279 29.35 1.31 39.12
CA GLU A 279 30.08 2.20 38.21
C GLU A 279 30.38 3.56 38.81
N ASP A 280 29.44 4.14 39.57
CA ASP A 280 29.59 5.50 40.10
C ASP A 280 30.70 5.61 41.17
N TRP A 281 30.94 4.54 41.93
CA TRP A 281 31.97 4.49 42.99
C TRP A 281 33.12 3.54 42.61
N ASN A 282 33.92 3.95 41.63
CA ASN A 282 35.15 3.25 41.25
C ASN A 282 36.38 4.18 41.37
N GLU A 283 37.57 3.60 41.37
CA GLU A 283 38.84 4.35 41.54
C GLU A 283 39.09 5.38 40.41
N PHE A 284 38.48 5.15 39.25
CA PHE A 284 38.57 6.00 38.06
C PHE A 284 37.59 7.18 38.08
N ASN A 285 36.45 7.05 38.74
CA ASN A 285 35.37 8.04 38.81
C ASN A 285 35.47 8.96 40.04
N ASP A 286 36.62 8.98 40.72
CA ASP A 286 36.89 9.90 41.82
C ASP A 286 36.80 11.37 41.36
N VAL A 287 35.92 12.12 42.03
CA VAL A 287 35.63 13.53 41.73
C VAL A 287 36.88 14.40 41.79
N ASN A 288 37.85 14.07 42.64
CA ASN A 288 39.10 14.84 42.77
C ASN A 288 40.06 14.61 41.59
N LYS A 289 39.88 13.54 40.82
CA LYS A 289 40.75 13.17 39.68
C LYS A 289 40.17 13.60 38.33
N ILE A 290 38.88 13.95 38.27
CA ILE A 290 38.19 14.32 37.03
C ILE A 290 38.13 15.84 36.87
N ILE A 291 38.70 16.34 35.77
CA ILE A 291 38.60 17.75 35.38
C ILE A 291 37.33 17.96 34.54
N ILE A 292 36.29 18.54 35.13
CA ILE A 292 35.04 18.88 34.42
C ILE A 292 35.14 20.30 33.85
N ARG A 293 35.53 20.43 32.57
CA ARG A 293 35.46 21.72 31.84
C ARG A 293 34.09 21.95 31.20
N GLN A 294 33.54 20.91 30.58
CA GLN A 294 32.23 20.91 29.97
C GLN A 294 31.52 19.60 30.31
N PRO A 295 30.21 19.63 30.63
CA PRO A 295 29.48 18.41 30.93
C PRO A 295 29.33 17.57 29.66
N ILE A 296 29.55 16.26 29.79
CA ILE A 296 29.35 15.30 28.71
C ILE A 296 27.84 15.18 28.46
N ARG A 297 27.39 15.59 27.27
CA ARG A 297 25.98 15.52 26.88
C ARG A 297 25.60 14.15 26.33
N THR A 298 24.30 13.85 26.30
CA THR A 298 23.79 12.58 25.75
C THR A 298 24.10 12.44 24.27
N GLU A 299 24.16 13.54 23.52
CA GLU A 299 24.52 13.55 22.11
C GLU A 299 25.95 13.05 21.89
N TYR A 300 26.89 13.40 22.77
CA TYR A 300 28.29 12.94 22.68
C TYR A 300 28.38 11.42 22.90
N ARG A 301 27.62 10.91 23.86
CA ARG A 301 27.51 9.47 24.16
C ARG A 301 26.92 8.66 23.00
N ILE A 302 26.17 9.29 22.11
CA ILE A 302 25.58 8.63 20.94
C ILE A 302 26.47 8.79 19.70
N ALA A 303 27.05 9.97 19.50
CA ALA A 303 27.95 10.27 18.38
C ALA A 303 29.25 9.44 18.46
N PHE A 304 29.84 9.35 19.66
CA PHE A 304 31.07 8.60 19.91
C PHE A 304 30.82 7.56 21.00
N PRO A 305 30.09 6.48 20.69
CA PRO A 305 29.54 5.61 21.71
C PRO A 305 30.62 4.77 22.41
N PHE A 306 31.73 4.46 21.74
CA PHE A 306 32.86 3.74 22.33
C PHE A 306 33.77 4.60 23.21
N LEU A 307 33.70 5.93 23.10
CA LEU A 307 34.57 6.83 23.85
C LEU A 307 33.94 7.26 25.18
N TYR A 308 32.65 7.60 25.17
CA TYR A 308 31.96 8.20 26.32
C TYR A 308 31.05 7.23 27.09
N ASN A 309 31.11 5.92 26.81
CA ASN A 309 30.36 4.91 27.54
C ASN A 309 31.25 3.73 27.91
N SER A 310 31.11 3.25 29.14
CA SER A 310 31.74 2.02 29.61
C SER A 310 31.13 0.77 28.95
N MET A 311 29.79 0.72 28.86
CA MET A 311 29.05 -0.44 28.35
C MET A 311 28.49 -0.16 26.95
N THR A 312 29.03 -0.82 25.94
CA THR A 312 28.75 -0.53 24.51
C THR A 312 28.13 -1.72 23.77
N HIS A 313 27.44 -2.60 24.49
CA HIS A 313 26.79 -3.76 23.88
C HIS A 313 25.69 -3.34 22.89
N HIS A 314 25.66 -4.00 21.73
CA HIS A 314 24.65 -3.81 20.67
C HIS A 314 24.55 -2.37 20.12
N VAL A 315 25.60 -1.58 20.29
CA VAL A 315 25.75 -0.24 19.70
C VAL A 315 25.98 -0.35 18.20
N HIS A 316 25.51 0.66 17.46
CA HIS A 316 25.76 0.81 16.03
C HIS A 316 26.51 2.10 15.72
N LEU A 317 27.48 2.03 14.80
CA LEU A 317 28.14 3.21 14.26
C LEU A 317 27.26 3.89 13.21
N SER A 318 27.10 5.21 13.35
CA SER A 318 26.47 6.07 12.35
C SER A 318 27.49 6.63 11.38
N VAL A 319 27.01 7.13 10.23
CA VAL A 319 27.84 7.92 9.31
C VAL A 319 28.11 9.27 9.97
N TYR A 320 29.38 9.67 10.02
CA TYR A 320 29.77 10.93 10.67
C TYR A 320 29.34 12.16 9.86
N HIS A 321 29.68 12.19 8.58
CA HIS A 321 29.42 13.33 7.70
C HIS A 321 29.40 12.91 6.23
N THR A 322 28.51 13.51 5.45
CA THR A 322 28.52 13.47 3.98
C THR A 322 29.02 14.80 3.43
N PRO A 323 29.66 14.85 2.24
CA PRO A 323 30.04 16.14 1.65
C PRO A 323 28.84 17.07 1.54
N LEU A 324 29.02 18.33 1.95
CA LEU A 324 27.94 19.33 1.94
C LEU A 324 27.45 19.55 0.51
N VAL A 325 26.15 19.34 0.31
CA VAL A 325 25.51 19.58 -0.98
C VAL A 325 25.09 21.05 -1.05
N LEU A 326 25.80 21.82 -1.89
CA LEU A 326 25.51 23.23 -2.16
C LEU A 326 24.72 23.36 -3.46
N PHE A 327 23.44 22.95 -3.42
CA PHE A 327 22.52 23.09 -4.55
C PHE A 327 21.63 24.32 -4.35
N ILE A 328 21.60 25.19 -5.37
CA ILE A 328 20.74 26.38 -5.39
C ILE A 328 19.56 26.07 -6.31
N ARG A 329 18.34 26.22 -5.79
CA ARG A 329 17.11 26.08 -6.56
C ARG A 329 16.82 27.40 -7.28
N THR A 330 16.54 27.32 -8.57
CA THR A 330 16.15 28.46 -9.40
C THR A 330 14.65 28.66 -9.29
N GLU A 331 14.21 29.79 -8.74
CA GLU A 331 12.79 30.13 -8.65
C GLU A 331 12.26 30.78 -9.94
N ASP A 332 13.11 31.56 -10.63
CA ASP A 332 12.74 32.28 -11.84
C ASP A 332 13.16 31.50 -13.10
N PRO A 333 12.21 31.03 -13.95
CA PRO A 333 12.53 30.25 -15.14
C PRO A 333 13.13 31.09 -16.28
N ASP A 334 13.02 32.42 -16.20
CA ASP A 334 13.55 33.36 -17.19
C ASP A 334 15.08 33.49 -17.13
N LEU A 335 15.70 33.11 -16.02
CA LEU A 335 17.15 33.13 -15.86
C LEU A 335 17.81 31.98 -16.64
N PRO A 336 19.00 32.19 -17.24
CA PRO A 336 19.69 31.12 -17.96
C PRO A 336 20.07 29.99 -17.01
N THR A 337 20.12 28.74 -17.48
CA THR A 337 20.34 27.58 -16.59
C THR A 337 21.67 27.64 -15.82
N PHE A 338 22.73 28.10 -16.48
CA PHE A 338 24.03 28.29 -15.84
C PHE A 338 24.29 29.78 -15.68
N TYR A 339 24.10 30.27 -14.46
CA TYR A 339 24.39 31.66 -14.09
C TYR A 339 25.09 31.73 -12.74
N PHE A 340 25.76 32.85 -12.51
CA PHE A 340 26.38 33.13 -11.23
C PHE A 340 25.31 33.69 -10.28
N ASP A 341 24.78 32.81 -9.43
CA ASP A 341 23.70 33.16 -8.50
C ASP A 341 24.19 34.15 -7.42
N PRO A 342 23.38 35.15 -7.00
CA PRO A 342 23.75 36.09 -5.95
C PRO A 342 24.10 35.46 -4.60
N LEU A 343 23.66 34.22 -4.32
CA LEU A 343 24.02 33.47 -3.12
C LEU A 343 25.47 32.95 -3.17
N ILE A 344 26.09 32.90 -4.36
CA ILE A 344 27.47 32.46 -4.52
C ILE A 344 28.42 33.61 -4.18
N ASN A 345 29.39 33.33 -3.32
CA ASN A 345 30.43 34.30 -2.98
C ASN A 345 31.26 34.65 -4.23
N PRO A 346 31.46 35.94 -4.54
CA PRO A 346 32.22 36.35 -5.71
C PRO A 346 33.68 35.88 -5.60
N ILE A 347 34.21 35.39 -6.72
CA ILE A 347 35.61 34.95 -6.80
C ILE A 347 36.49 36.21 -6.83
N SER A 348 37.18 36.48 -5.72
CA SER A 348 38.11 37.59 -5.60
C SER A 348 39.47 37.19 -6.17
N HIS A 349 39.85 37.76 -7.31
CA HIS A 349 41.20 37.64 -7.85
C HIS A 349 42.17 38.54 -7.07
N ARG A 350 42.46 38.19 -5.81
CA ARG A 350 43.54 38.81 -5.02
C ARG A 350 44.69 37.81 -4.85
N SER A 351 45.35 37.46 -5.94
CA SER A 351 46.67 36.82 -5.89
C SER A 351 47.74 37.92 -5.95
N VAL A 352 48.51 38.08 -4.87
CA VAL A 352 49.57 39.10 -4.76
C VAL A 352 50.84 38.70 -5.51
N ASP A 353 51.02 37.42 -5.82
CA ASP A 353 52.08 36.94 -6.70
C ASP A 353 51.42 36.37 -7.96
N LYS A 354 51.65 37.03 -9.11
CA LYS A 354 51.62 36.31 -10.38
C LYS A 354 52.71 35.26 -10.24
N VAL A 355 52.35 34.05 -9.81
CA VAL A 355 53.20 32.89 -10.07
C VAL A 355 53.48 32.99 -11.56
N ASN A 356 54.74 33.22 -11.93
CA ASN A 356 55.20 33.11 -13.30
C ASN A 356 54.99 31.65 -13.69
N ILE A 357 53.75 31.28 -13.99
CA ILE A 357 53.45 30.14 -14.84
C ILE A 357 54.30 30.45 -16.07
N PRO A 358 55.30 29.63 -16.42
CA PRO A 358 56.01 29.83 -17.66
C PRO A 358 54.95 29.76 -18.74
N THR A 359 54.56 30.91 -19.28
CA THR A 359 53.82 30.98 -20.52
C THR A 359 54.79 30.37 -21.51
N TYR A 360 54.57 29.10 -21.85
CA TYR A 360 55.22 28.51 -23.01
C TYR A 360 54.57 29.14 -24.24
N GLU A 361 54.77 30.45 -24.41
CA GLU A 361 54.73 31.12 -25.70
C GLU A 361 55.98 30.67 -26.46
N TYR A 362 56.13 29.35 -26.67
CA TYR A 362 56.71 28.95 -27.94
C TYR A 362 55.61 29.33 -28.92
N GLU A 363 55.80 30.42 -29.64
CA GLU A 363 55.13 30.63 -30.91
C GLU A 363 55.43 29.39 -31.74
N LEU A 364 54.61 28.36 -31.59
CA LEU A 364 54.55 27.25 -32.51
C LEU A 364 53.89 27.84 -33.77
N GLU A 365 54.59 28.74 -34.47
CA GLU A 365 54.14 29.32 -35.74
C GLU A 365 53.81 28.19 -36.75
N ASP A 366 54.43 27.01 -36.56
CA ASP A 366 54.22 25.80 -37.35
C ASP A 366 53.08 24.88 -36.85
N PHE A 367 52.50 25.10 -35.66
CA PHE A 367 51.42 24.25 -35.13
C PHE A 367 50.05 24.86 -35.41
N VAL A 368 49.47 24.47 -36.55
CA VAL A 368 48.09 24.80 -36.91
C VAL A 368 47.21 23.58 -36.70
N LEU A 369 46.10 23.75 -35.97
CA LEU A 369 45.07 22.72 -35.90
C LEU A 369 44.45 22.56 -37.30
N PRO A 370 44.32 21.33 -37.83
CA PRO A 370 43.61 21.10 -39.08
C PRO A 370 42.23 21.74 -39.09
N ASP A 371 41.80 22.29 -40.22
CA ASP A 371 40.51 23.00 -40.39
C ASP A 371 39.28 22.17 -39.98
N ASN A 372 39.42 20.84 -39.95
CA ASN A 372 38.37 19.92 -39.53
C ASN A 372 38.24 19.77 -38.00
N ILE A 373 39.13 20.39 -37.22
CA ILE A 373 39.13 20.33 -35.76
C ILE A 373 38.36 21.51 -35.20
N VAL A 374 37.14 21.23 -34.77
CA VAL A 374 36.26 22.15 -34.05
C VAL A 374 35.99 21.65 -32.63
N PRO A 375 35.51 22.50 -31.69
CA PRO A 375 35.08 22.03 -30.39
C PRO A 375 34.06 20.89 -30.49
N ILE A 376 34.25 19.84 -29.69
CA ILE A 376 33.51 18.56 -29.81
C ILE A 376 31.98 18.74 -29.88
N CYS A 377 31.42 19.70 -29.14
CA CYS A 377 29.98 19.93 -29.01
C CYS A 377 29.51 21.27 -29.59
N GLU A 378 30.24 21.89 -30.51
CA GLU A 378 29.87 23.22 -31.07
C GLU A 378 28.46 23.25 -31.68
N LYS A 379 27.97 22.12 -32.21
CA LYS A 379 26.63 22.00 -32.82
C LYS A 379 25.47 22.09 -31.82
N PHE A 380 25.72 21.91 -30.52
CA PHE A 380 24.67 21.86 -29.51
C PHE A 380 24.72 23.08 -28.60
N PRO A 381 23.57 23.69 -28.25
CA PRO A 381 23.55 24.79 -27.29
C PRO A 381 23.97 24.31 -25.89
N LEU A 382 24.52 25.23 -25.09
CA LEU A 382 25.01 24.91 -23.74
C LEU A 382 23.91 24.37 -22.82
N TYR A 383 22.70 24.93 -22.93
CA TYR A 383 21.51 24.49 -22.21
C TYR A 383 20.27 24.58 -23.10
N THR A 384 19.24 23.88 -22.69
CA THR A 384 17.89 23.82 -23.27
C THR A 384 16.87 24.07 -22.17
N ASP A 385 15.61 24.32 -22.52
CA ASP A 385 14.52 24.62 -21.58
C ASP A 385 14.31 23.54 -20.50
N ASN A 386 14.70 22.28 -20.79
CA ASN A 386 14.58 21.16 -19.85
C ASN A 386 15.83 20.94 -18.99
N THR A 387 16.88 21.74 -19.16
CA THR A 387 18.18 21.50 -18.50
C THR A 387 18.14 21.86 -17.03
N SER A 388 17.54 23.02 -16.68
CA SER A 388 17.32 23.42 -15.28
C SER A 388 16.49 22.39 -14.52
N ASN A 389 15.33 22.03 -15.07
CA ASN A 389 14.45 20.98 -14.56
C ASN A 389 15.18 19.63 -14.39
N GLY A 390 16.03 19.27 -15.36
CA GLY A 390 16.84 18.05 -15.31
C GLY A 390 17.85 18.07 -14.15
N ILE A 391 18.51 19.21 -13.91
CA ILE A 391 19.46 19.39 -12.80
C ILE A 391 18.74 19.35 -11.46
N GLU A 392 17.56 19.98 -11.34
CA GLU A 392 16.75 19.95 -10.12
C GLU A 392 16.35 18.52 -9.74
N LEU A 393 15.96 17.71 -10.72
CA LEU A 393 15.57 16.31 -10.49
C LEU A 393 16.72 15.44 -9.97
N ILE A 394 17.99 15.81 -10.18
CA ILE A 394 19.15 15.07 -9.62
C ILE A 394 19.10 15.10 -8.09
N TRP A 395 18.73 16.25 -7.53
CA TRP A 395 18.67 16.51 -6.09
C TRP A 395 17.28 16.27 -5.49
N ALA A 396 16.31 15.85 -6.31
CA ALA A 396 14.98 15.51 -5.84
C ALA A 396 14.98 14.24 -4.98
N PRO A 397 14.09 14.13 -3.97
CA PRO A 397 13.98 12.93 -3.15
C PRO A 397 13.51 11.74 -3.99
N ARG A 398 13.90 10.53 -3.59
CA ARG A 398 13.31 9.30 -4.15
C ARG A 398 11.78 9.37 -3.95
N PRO A 399 10.98 9.18 -5.01
CA PRO A 399 11.29 8.52 -6.29
C PRO A 399 11.65 9.44 -7.47
N PHE A 400 11.68 10.76 -7.31
CA PHE A 400 11.74 11.72 -8.42
C PHE A 400 13.12 11.79 -9.10
N ASN A 401 14.19 11.41 -8.41
CA ASN A 401 15.53 11.28 -8.96
C ASN A 401 15.73 10.06 -9.91
N LEU A 402 14.69 9.27 -10.18
CA LEU A 402 14.76 8.09 -11.04
C LEU A 402 13.90 8.29 -12.29
N ARG A 403 14.47 8.00 -13.47
CA ARG A 403 13.73 8.02 -14.75
C ARG A 403 12.93 6.74 -15.03
N SER A 404 13.28 5.65 -14.36
CA SER A 404 12.61 4.36 -14.52
C SER A 404 12.61 3.59 -13.22
N GLY A 405 11.62 2.73 -13.05
CA GLY A 405 11.47 1.96 -11.83
C GLY A 405 10.45 0.85 -11.93
N HIS A 406 10.24 0.19 -10.79
CA HIS A 406 9.14 -0.75 -10.62
C HIS A 406 7.93 -0.02 -10.03
N THR A 407 6.75 -0.41 -10.47
CA THR A 407 5.50 0.03 -9.83
C THR A 407 5.43 -0.56 -8.42
N ARG A 408 4.86 0.18 -7.48
CA ARG A 408 4.69 -0.26 -6.11
C ARG A 408 3.21 -0.38 -5.80
N ARG A 409 2.85 -1.17 -4.79
CA ARG A 409 1.46 -1.20 -4.31
C ARG A 409 1.15 0.13 -3.62
N THR A 410 -0.08 0.61 -3.74
CA THR A 410 -0.56 1.83 -3.04
C THR A 410 -0.23 1.81 -1.54
N VAL A 411 -0.39 0.64 -0.91
CA VAL A 411 -0.13 0.39 0.52
C VAL A 411 1.36 0.44 0.92
N ASP A 412 2.26 0.32 -0.06
CA ASP A 412 3.71 0.31 0.18
C ASP A 412 4.35 1.69 0.06
N ILE A 413 3.61 2.71 -0.40
CA ILE A 413 4.08 4.10 -0.55
C ILE A 413 3.66 4.92 0.68
N PRO A 414 4.58 5.30 1.58
CA PRO A 414 4.23 6.03 2.78
C PRO A 414 4.41 7.55 2.58
N LEU A 415 3.34 8.27 2.27
CA LEU A 415 3.40 9.68 1.87
C LEU A 415 4.01 10.63 2.93
N VAL A 416 3.67 10.47 4.22
CA VAL A 416 4.19 11.38 5.29
C VAL A 416 5.39 10.81 6.03
N LYS A 417 6.01 9.73 5.52
CA LYS A 417 7.15 9.11 6.21
C LYS A 417 8.29 10.08 6.42
N SER A 418 8.51 10.97 5.47
CA SER A 418 9.53 12.00 5.51
C SER A 418 9.27 13.02 6.64
N TRP A 419 8.02 13.43 6.83
CA TRP A 419 7.66 14.48 7.79
C TRP A 419 7.99 14.14 9.24
N TYR A 420 7.69 12.92 9.71
CA TYR A 420 8.00 12.54 11.09
C TYR A 420 9.43 12.02 11.26
N ARG A 421 10.18 11.82 10.16
CA ARG A 421 11.62 11.54 10.22
C ARG A 421 12.41 12.81 10.48
N GLU A 422 11.86 13.97 10.15
CA GLU A 422 12.42 15.26 10.48
C GLU A 422 12.11 15.66 11.93
N HIS A 423 12.82 16.68 12.42
CA HIS A 423 12.52 17.25 13.72
C HIS A 423 11.14 17.93 13.68
N CYS A 424 10.39 17.80 14.77
CA CYS A 424 9.13 18.50 14.91
C CYS A 424 9.38 20.02 14.89
N PRO A 425 8.63 20.82 14.09
CA PRO A 425 8.78 22.27 14.04
C PRO A 425 8.69 22.93 15.43
N ALA A 426 9.47 23.99 15.63
CA ALA A 426 9.43 24.77 16.86
C ALA A 426 8.05 25.40 17.08
N GLY A 427 7.61 25.50 18.33
CA GLY A 427 6.30 26.10 18.68
C GLY A 427 5.09 25.15 18.60
N MET A 428 5.23 23.93 18.08
CA MET A 428 4.12 22.98 17.99
C MET A 428 3.67 22.47 19.37
N PRO A 429 2.36 22.22 19.62
CA PRO A 429 1.86 21.74 20.91
C PRO A 429 2.49 20.42 21.39
N VAL A 430 2.53 20.19 22.70
CA VAL A 430 3.06 18.95 23.32
C VAL A 430 2.47 17.70 22.69
N LYS A 431 1.16 17.71 22.40
CA LYS A 431 0.43 16.61 21.77
C LYS A 431 1.03 16.22 20.41
N VAL A 432 1.46 17.19 19.60
CA VAL A 432 2.11 16.96 18.30
C VAL A 432 3.51 16.41 18.51
N ARG A 433 4.30 17.00 19.42
CA ARG A 433 5.67 16.53 19.71
C ARG A 433 5.71 15.08 20.19
N VAL A 434 4.80 14.70 21.09
CA VAL A 434 4.65 13.30 21.54
C VAL A 434 4.24 12.38 20.38
N SER A 435 3.49 12.91 19.40
CA SER A 435 3.06 12.15 18.24
C SER A 435 4.22 11.82 17.29
N TYR A 436 5.08 12.80 17.00
CA TYR A 436 6.33 12.59 16.27
C TYR A 436 7.20 11.52 16.94
N GLN A 437 7.43 11.64 18.25
CA GLN A 437 8.24 10.67 19.02
C GLN A 437 7.67 9.25 18.94
N LYS A 438 6.35 9.08 19.00
CA LYS A 438 5.71 7.76 18.88
C LYS A 438 5.85 7.17 17.48
N LEU A 439 5.72 7.97 16.43
CA LEU A 439 5.90 7.49 15.06
C LEU A 439 7.34 7.13 14.76
N LEU A 440 8.29 7.93 15.24
CA LEU A 440 9.72 7.59 15.22
C LEU A 440 9.98 6.28 15.96
N LYS A 441 9.36 6.08 17.13
CA LYS A 441 9.48 4.82 17.88
C LYS A 441 9.02 3.63 17.05
N TYR A 442 7.88 3.73 16.36
CA TYR A 442 7.41 2.66 15.47
C TYR A 442 8.34 2.45 14.27
N TYR A 443 8.85 3.52 13.67
CA TYR A 443 9.80 3.45 12.57
C TYR A 443 11.09 2.71 12.97
N VAL A 444 11.66 3.08 14.12
CA VAL A 444 12.87 2.45 14.66
C VAL A 444 12.62 0.98 15.03
N LEU A 445 11.50 0.66 15.71
CA LEU A 445 11.18 -0.74 16.06
C LEU A 445 10.95 -1.61 14.82
N ASN A 446 10.34 -1.06 13.76
CA ASN A 446 10.16 -1.77 12.50
C ASN A 446 11.49 -2.06 11.82
N ALA A 447 12.44 -1.11 11.85
CA ALA A 447 13.76 -1.28 11.27
C ALA A 447 14.64 -2.25 12.10
N LEU A 448 14.58 -2.15 13.43
CA LEU A 448 15.41 -2.94 14.35
C LEU A 448 15.04 -4.44 14.31
N HIS A 449 13.75 -4.75 14.29
CA HIS A 449 13.26 -6.13 14.27
C HIS A 449 13.03 -6.66 12.86
N HIS A 450 13.48 -5.93 11.83
CA HIS A 450 13.39 -6.38 10.45
C HIS A 450 14.26 -7.63 10.24
N ARG A 451 13.64 -8.73 9.83
CA ARG A 451 14.33 -9.94 9.38
C ARG A 451 14.12 -10.10 7.88
N PRO A 452 15.15 -10.49 7.11
CA PRO A 452 14.97 -10.74 5.68
C PRO A 452 13.87 -11.80 5.48
N PRO A 453 13.01 -11.63 4.46
CA PRO A 453 11.91 -12.56 4.21
C PRO A 453 12.47 -13.95 3.89
N LYS A 454 11.97 -14.98 4.57
CA LYS A 454 12.36 -16.37 4.31
C LYS A 454 11.87 -16.78 2.93
N ALA A 455 12.73 -17.44 2.14
CA ALA A 455 12.33 -18.01 0.87
C ALA A 455 11.30 -19.13 1.11
N LEU A 456 10.06 -18.88 0.68
CA LEU A 456 8.94 -19.83 0.80
C LEU A 456 8.39 -20.15 -0.59
N LYS A 457 7.78 -21.33 -0.75
CA LYS A 457 7.06 -21.69 -1.97
C LYS A 457 5.93 -20.68 -2.22
N LYS A 458 5.90 -20.07 -3.39
CA LYS A 458 4.82 -19.17 -3.81
C LYS A 458 3.53 -19.96 -3.93
N ARG A 459 2.48 -19.55 -3.20
CA ARG A 459 1.17 -20.20 -3.23
C ARG A 459 0.11 -19.16 -3.58
N ASN A 460 -0.41 -19.23 -4.80
CA ASN A 460 -1.36 -18.24 -5.32
C ASN A 460 -2.80 -18.73 -5.13
N LEU A 461 -3.44 -18.30 -4.04
CA LEU A 461 -4.78 -18.75 -3.65
C LEU A 461 -5.82 -18.54 -4.77
N PHE A 462 -5.85 -17.36 -5.39
CA PHE A 462 -6.82 -17.06 -6.45
C PHE A 462 -6.57 -17.83 -7.73
N ASN A 463 -5.32 -18.16 -8.07
CA ASN A 463 -5.04 -19.04 -9.21
C ASN A 463 -5.57 -20.45 -8.93
N SER A 464 -5.40 -20.95 -7.70
CA SER A 464 -5.96 -22.23 -7.29
C SER A 464 -7.49 -22.22 -7.33
N PHE A 465 -8.15 -21.14 -6.86
CA PHE A 465 -9.61 -21.03 -6.95
C PHE A 465 -10.10 -20.90 -8.39
N LYS A 466 -9.49 -20.04 -9.22
CA LYS A 466 -9.84 -19.86 -10.63
C LYS A 466 -9.71 -21.17 -11.42
N ALA A 467 -8.72 -22.01 -11.09
CA ALA A 467 -8.56 -23.33 -11.71
C ALA A 467 -9.73 -24.30 -11.41
N THR A 468 -10.43 -24.14 -10.29
CA THR A 468 -11.59 -25.00 -9.97
C THR A 468 -12.85 -24.59 -10.72
N LYS A 469 -13.74 -25.53 -11.04
CA LYS A 469 -15.03 -25.25 -11.70
C LYS A 469 -16.00 -24.35 -10.90
N PHE A 470 -15.74 -24.13 -9.61
CA PHE A 470 -16.64 -23.45 -8.69
C PHE A 470 -16.47 -21.93 -8.67
N PHE A 471 -15.44 -21.40 -9.33
CA PHE A 471 -15.19 -19.96 -9.39
C PHE A 471 -15.16 -19.48 -10.82
N GLN A 472 -15.72 -18.30 -11.06
CA GLN A 472 -15.71 -17.64 -12.35
C GLN A 472 -15.18 -16.21 -12.23
N PRO A 473 -14.40 -15.72 -13.21
CA PRO A 473 -13.94 -14.34 -13.25
C PRO A 473 -14.99 -13.43 -13.91
N THR A 474 -15.06 -12.18 -13.46
CA THR A 474 -15.88 -11.09 -14.04
C THR A 474 -15.22 -9.76 -13.68
N THR A 475 -15.59 -8.67 -14.33
CA THR A 475 -15.32 -7.30 -13.88
C THR A 475 -16.58 -6.73 -13.23
N LEU A 476 -16.42 -6.03 -12.11
CA LEU A 476 -17.51 -5.33 -11.43
C LEU A 476 -17.03 -3.97 -10.95
N ASP A 477 -17.96 -3.04 -10.79
CA ASP A 477 -17.71 -1.81 -10.04
C ASP A 477 -17.35 -2.15 -8.59
N TRP A 478 -16.42 -1.41 -8.00
CA TRP A 478 -15.97 -1.60 -6.64
C TRP A 478 -17.12 -1.47 -5.63
N VAL A 479 -18.03 -0.52 -5.83
CA VAL A 479 -19.19 -0.33 -4.94
C VAL A 479 -20.13 -1.53 -4.98
N GLU A 480 -20.33 -2.09 -6.18
CA GLU A 480 -21.11 -3.31 -6.36
C GLU A 480 -20.46 -4.50 -5.64
N ALA A 481 -19.15 -4.70 -5.83
CA ALA A 481 -18.41 -5.75 -5.13
C ALA A 481 -18.45 -5.55 -3.60
N GLY A 482 -18.40 -4.30 -3.13
CA GLY A 482 -18.49 -3.96 -1.70
C GLY A 482 -19.85 -4.29 -1.09
N LEU A 483 -20.94 -3.93 -1.77
CA LEU A 483 -22.30 -4.29 -1.37
C LEU A 483 -22.51 -5.80 -1.33
N GLN A 484 -21.99 -6.52 -2.34
CA GLN A 484 -22.03 -7.98 -2.37
C GLN A 484 -21.29 -8.61 -1.19
N VAL A 485 -20.07 -8.14 -0.87
CA VAL A 485 -19.28 -8.63 0.27
C VAL A 485 -20.00 -8.35 1.60
N CYS A 486 -20.63 -7.18 1.76
CA CYS A 486 -21.40 -6.84 2.96
C CYS A 486 -22.62 -7.76 3.12
N ARG A 487 -23.41 -7.97 2.05
CA ARG A 487 -24.57 -8.87 2.03
C ARG A 487 -24.16 -10.32 2.30
N GLN A 488 -23.11 -10.80 1.65
CA GLN A 488 -22.55 -12.15 1.87
C GLN A 488 -22.10 -12.32 3.32
N GLY A 489 -21.38 -11.36 3.89
CA GLY A 489 -20.95 -11.36 5.29
C GLY A 489 -22.12 -11.42 6.27
N TYR A 490 -23.15 -10.59 6.05
CA TYR A 490 -24.39 -10.59 6.83
C TYR A 490 -25.06 -11.97 6.80
N ASN A 491 -25.31 -12.50 5.59
CA ASN A 491 -25.95 -13.79 5.40
C ASN A 491 -25.17 -14.93 6.06
N MET A 492 -23.84 -14.94 5.97
CA MET A 492 -23.02 -15.97 6.61
C MET A 492 -23.12 -15.94 8.13
N LEU A 493 -23.08 -14.75 8.74
CA LEU A 493 -23.20 -14.60 10.18
C LEU A 493 -24.62 -14.95 10.65
N ASN A 494 -25.64 -14.52 9.90
CA ASN A 494 -27.03 -14.81 10.22
C ASN A 494 -27.32 -16.32 10.10
N LEU A 495 -26.84 -16.98 9.04
CA LEU A 495 -26.91 -18.44 8.89
C LEU A 495 -26.22 -19.18 10.04
N LEU A 496 -25.14 -18.63 10.60
CA LEU A 496 -24.46 -19.24 11.75
C LEU A 496 -25.30 -19.13 13.03
N ILE A 497 -26.01 -18.01 13.23
CA ILE A 497 -26.95 -17.80 14.35
C ILE A 497 -28.11 -18.81 14.23
N HIS A 498 -28.72 -18.92 13.04
CA HIS A 498 -29.80 -19.88 12.79
C HIS A 498 -29.34 -21.33 12.90
N ARG A 499 -28.12 -21.68 12.45
CA ARG A 499 -27.56 -23.03 12.59
C ARG A 499 -27.38 -23.45 14.05
N LYS A 500 -27.09 -22.50 14.94
CA LYS A 500 -27.03 -22.74 16.39
C LYS A 500 -28.40 -22.69 17.08
N SER A 501 -29.47 -22.47 16.32
CA SER A 501 -30.85 -22.32 16.80
C SER A 501 -30.96 -21.24 17.88
N LEU A 502 -30.42 -20.05 17.58
CA LEU A 502 -30.41 -18.87 18.45
C LEU A 502 -31.46 -17.86 17.97
N ASN A 503 -32.73 -18.27 17.91
CA ASN A 503 -33.83 -17.47 17.35
C ASN A 503 -34.18 -16.21 18.17
N TYR A 504 -33.59 -16.06 19.36
CA TYR A 504 -33.78 -14.93 20.26
C TYR A 504 -32.68 -13.86 20.12
N LEU A 505 -31.76 -14.04 19.18
CA LEU A 505 -30.78 -13.03 18.78
C LEU A 505 -31.12 -12.52 17.39
N HIS A 506 -31.04 -11.21 17.23
CA HIS A 506 -31.16 -10.53 15.96
C HIS A 506 -29.83 -9.87 15.60
N LEU A 507 -29.40 -10.06 14.35
CA LEU A 507 -28.27 -9.35 13.76
C LEU A 507 -28.87 -8.31 12.81
N ASP A 508 -28.65 -7.04 13.12
CA ASP A 508 -29.07 -5.94 12.26
C ASP A 508 -28.10 -5.74 11.08
N TYR A 509 -28.46 -4.90 10.10
CA TYR A 509 -27.67 -4.72 8.88
C TYR A 509 -26.38 -3.90 9.10
N ASN A 510 -26.30 -3.18 10.21
CA ASN A 510 -25.08 -2.52 10.70
C ASN A 510 -24.22 -3.41 11.62
N PHE A 511 -24.52 -4.71 11.66
CA PHE A 511 -23.77 -5.74 12.37
C PHE A 511 -23.76 -5.60 13.92
N ASN A 512 -24.75 -4.95 14.53
CA ASN A 512 -25.00 -5.10 15.95
C ASN A 512 -25.77 -6.40 16.21
N LEU A 513 -25.36 -7.11 17.26
CA LEU A 513 -26.05 -8.31 17.74
C LEU A 513 -26.88 -7.92 18.97
N LYS A 514 -28.20 -7.94 18.82
CA LYS A 514 -29.16 -7.51 19.85
C LYS A 514 -30.02 -8.71 20.30
N PRO A 515 -30.32 -8.87 21.60
CA PRO A 515 -31.31 -9.85 22.03
C PRO A 515 -32.72 -9.33 21.75
N ILE A 516 -33.59 -10.16 21.18
CA ILE A 516 -34.99 -9.79 20.88
C ILE A 516 -35.82 -9.71 22.16
N LYS A 517 -35.49 -10.55 23.14
CA LYS A 517 -36.13 -10.63 24.45
C LYS A 517 -35.09 -10.76 25.55
N THR A 518 -35.49 -10.53 26.79
CA THR A 518 -34.66 -10.84 27.96
C THR A 518 -34.33 -12.34 27.98
N LEU A 519 -33.04 -12.66 27.92
CA LEU A 519 -32.58 -14.04 27.81
C LEU A 519 -32.53 -14.74 29.18
N THR A 520 -33.00 -15.98 29.22
CA THR A 520 -32.78 -16.85 30.38
C THR A 520 -31.29 -17.16 30.57
N THR A 521 -30.90 -17.61 31.76
CA THR A 521 -29.50 -18.02 32.03
C THR A 521 -29.01 -19.13 31.09
N LYS A 522 -29.90 -20.06 30.71
CA LYS A 522 -29.60 -21.13 29.75
C LYS A 522 -29.40 -20.59 28.33
N GLU A 523 -30.29 -19.70 27.87
CA GLU A 523 -30.15 -19.04 26.57
C GLU A 523 -28.87 -18.20 26.51
N ARG A 524 -28.58 -17.39 27.53
CA ARG A 524 -27.37 -16.57 27.63
C ARG A 524 -26.07 -17.40 27.58
N LYS A 525 -26.05 -18.56 28.26
CA LYS A 525 -24.89 -19.47 28.20
C LYS A 525 -24.74 -20.08 26.79
N LYS A 526 -25.84 -20.48 26.14
CA LYS A 526 -25.84 -21.05 24.78
C LYS A 526 -25.45 -20.02 23.71
N SER A 527 -25.84 -18.77 23.89
CA SER A 527 -25.67 -17.69 22.92
C SER A 527 -24.37 -16.91 23.03
N ARG A 528 -23.50 -17.29 23.97
CA ARG A 528 -22.20 -16.66 24.20
C ARG A 528 -21.24 -17.01 23.08
N PHE A 529 -21.12 -16.13 22.09
CA PHE A 529 -20.13 -16.24 21.03
C PHE A 529 -18.72 -15.91 21.53
N GLY A 530 -17.71 -16.52 20.89
CA GLY A 530 -16.30 -16.23 21.16
C GLY A 530 -15.77 -15.05 20.36
N ASN A 531 -14.50 -14.69 20.61
CA ASN A 531 -13.82 -13.56 19.96
C ASN A 531 -13.79 -13.67 18.43
N ALA A 532 -13.70 -14.89 17.89
CA ALA A 532 -13.74 -15.15 16.46
C ALA A 532 -14.94 -14.53 15.74
N PHE A 533 -16.14 -14.81 16.25
CA PHE A 533 -17.40 -14.34 15.68
C PHE A 533 -17.49 -12.82 15.78
N HIS A 534 -17.23 -12.29 16.98
CA HIS A 534 -17.33 -10.86 17.22
C HIS A 534 -16.27 -10.05 16.45
N LEU A 535 -15.04 -10.55 16.34
CA LEU A 535 -14.00 -9.88 15.56
C LEU A 535 -14.37 -9.86 14.07
N CYS A 536 -14.86 -10.98 13.51
CA CYS A 536 -15.32 -11.03 12.12
C CYS A 536 -16.49 -10.06 11.88
N ARG A 537 -17.46 -10.03 12.80
CA ARG A 537 -18.59 -9.10 12.80
C ARG A 537 -18.13 -7.64 12.79
N GLU A 538 -17.20 -7.26 13.66
CA GLU A 538 -16.69 -5.89 13.71
C GLU A 538 -15.84 -5.50 12.48
N VAL A 539 -15.14 -6.46 11.87
CA VAL A 539 -14.45 -6.25 10.58
C VAL A 539 -15.46 -5.97 9.46
N LEU A 540 -16.55 -6.74 9.41
CA LEU A 540 -17.63 -6.51 8.45
C LEU A 540 -18.34 -5.18 8.72
N ARG A 541 -18.56 -4.80 9.98
CA ARG A 541 -19.09 -3.49 10.37
C ARG A 541 -18.23 -2.35 9.84
N MET A 542 -16.92 -2.42 10.05
CA MET A 542 -15.98 -1.42 9.50
C MET A 542 -16.08 -1.34 7.98
N THR A 543 -16.13 -2.50 7.31
CA THR A 543 -16.23 -2.57 5.84
C THR A 543 -17.53 -1.95 5.35
N LYS A 544 -18.65 -2.24 6.03
CA LYS A 544 -19.98 -1.66 5.75
C LYS A 544 -19.95 -0.14 5.85
N LEU A 545 -19.37 0.44 6.92
CA LEU A 545 -19.24 1.89 7.05
C LEU A 545 -18.48 2.54 5.88
N VAL A 546 -17.40 1.90 5.41
CA VAL A 546 -16.63 2.39 4.26
C VAL A 546 -17.45 2.29 2.98
N VAL A 547 -18.04 1.12 2.70
CA VAL A 547 -18.85 0.89 1.48
C VAL A 547 -20.05 1.82 1.44
N ASP A 548 -20.78 1.97 2.54
CA ASP A 548 -21.94 2.85 2.66
C ASP A 548 -21.58 4.32 2.43
N SER A 549 -20.39 4.75 2.85
CA SER A 549 -19.91 6.10 2.56
C SER A 549 -19.77 6.33 1.06
N HIS A 550 -19.19 5.36 0.35
CA HIS A 550 -19.13 5.41 -1.12
C HIS A 550 -20.51 5.29 -1.77
N VAL A 551 -21.44 4.51 -1.21
CA VAL A 551 -22.82 4.42 -1.70
C VAL A 551 -23.50 5.79 -1.60
N GLN A 552 -23.39 6.48 -0.47
CA GLN A 552 -23.96 7.83 -0.28
C GLN A 552 -23.36 8.86 -1.26
N TYR A 553 -22.06 8.75 -1.56
CA TYR A 553 -21.42 9.54 -2.61
C TYR A 553 -21.99 9.24 -4.00
N ARG A 554 -22.16 7.96 -4.33
CA ARG A 554 -22.68 7.52 -5.63
C ARG A 554 -24.16 7.85 -5.85
N LEU A 555 -24.94 7.96 -4.77
CA LEU A 555 -26.34 8.40 -4.81
C LEU A 555 -26.48 9.92 -4.96
N GLY A 556 -25.38 10.68 -4.89
CA GLY A 556 -25.43 12.15 -4.96
C GLY A 556 -25.77 12.85 -3.63
N ASN A 557 -25.91 12.10 -2.53
CA ASN A 557 -26.28 12.66 -1.23
C ASN A 557 -25.11 13.36 -0.52
N VAL A 558 -23.88 13.00 -0.87
CA VAL A 558 -22.64 13.45 -0.23
C VAL A 558 -21.63 13.83 -1.30
N ASP A 559 -20.96 14.97 -1.11
CA ASP A 559 -19.90 15.50 -1.98
C ASP A 559 -18.58 14.70 -1.84
N ALA A 560 -17.73 14.70 -2.87
CA ALA A 560 -16.43 14.03 -2.88
C ALA A 560 -15.52 14.47 -1.71
N PHE A 561 -15.52 15.77 -1.37
CA PHE A 561 -14.77 16.26 -0.21
C PHE A 561 -15.30 15.74 1.13
N GLN A 562 -16.62 15.62 1.24
CA GLN A 562 -17.28 15.06 2.44
C GLN A 562 -17.05 13.55 2.54
N LEU A 563 -17.05 12.83 1.42
CA LEU A 563 -16.64 11.43 1.35
C LEU A 563 -15.20 11.26 1.87
N ALA A 564 -14.27 12.10 1.40
CA ALA A 564 -12.87 12.01 1.79
C ALA A 564 -12.65 12.28 3.30
N ASP A 565 -13.32 13.31 3.86
CA ASP A 565 -13.33 13.57 5.32
C ASP A 565 -14.03 12.43 6.09
N GLY A 566 -15.11 11.87 5.52
CA GLY A 566 -15.85 10.75 6.09
C GLY A 566 -15.01 9.48 6.20
N LEU A 567 -14.32 9.10 5.12
CA LEU A 567 -13.38 7.97 5.10
C LEU A 567 -12.25 8.20 6.11
N HIS A 568 -11.68 9.40 6.16
CA HIS A 568 -10.69 9.74 7.16
C HIS A 568 -11.23 9.57 8.59
N TYR A 569 -12.44 10.07 8.84
CA TYR A 569 -13.07 9.97 10.15
C TYR A 569 -13.28 8.50 10.54
N ILE A 570 -13.79 7.67 9.63
CA ILE A 570 -13.95 6.22 9.84
C ILE A 570 -12.64 5.61 10.29
N PHE A 571 -11.57 5.82 9.52
CA PHE A 571 -10.31 5.15 9.78
C PHE A 571 -9.60 5.67 11.03
N THR A 572 -9.78 6.95 11.38
CA THR A 572 -9.23 7.53 12.61
C THR A 572 -9.99 7.15 13.87
N HIS A 573 -11.29 6.88 13.76
CA HIS A 573 -12.20 6.62 14.89
C HIS A 573 -12.75 5.19 14.90
N ILE A 574 -12.04 4.22 14.33
CA ILE A 574 -12.46 2.81 14.31
C ILE A 574 -12.74 2.27 15.72
N GLY A 575 -11.94 2.69 16.70
CA GLY A 575 -12.18 2.32 18.10
C GLY A 575 -13.55 2.77 18.60
N GLN A 576 -14.01 3.95 18.19
CA GLN A 576 -15.30 4.50 18.61
C GLN A 576 -16.46 3.92 17.79
N LEU A 577 -16.29 3.76 16.47
CA LEU A 577 -17.36 3.37 15.54
C LEU A 577 -17.66 1.86 15.52
N THR A 578 -16.70 1.01 15.91
CA THR A 578 -16.87 -0.45 15.87
C THR A 578 -16.92 -1.05 17.28
N GLY A 579 -15.76 -1.18 17.92
CA GLY A 579 -15.57 -1.95 19.14
C GLY A 579 -14.58 -3.11 19.01
N MET A 580 -13.85 -3.23 17.89
CA MET A 580 -12.89 -4.32 17.64
C MET A 580 -11.89 -4.55 18.79
N TYR A 581 -11.49 -3.48 19.48
CA TYR A 581 -10.52 -3.53 20.59
C TYR A 581 -10.99 -4.39 21.77
N ARG A 582 -12.31 -4.56 21.96
CA ARG A 582 -12.89 -5.42 23.01
C ARG A 582 -12.58 -6.90 22.79
N TYR A 583 -12.47 -7.30 21.52
CA TYR A 583 -12.27 -8.71 21.13
C TYR A 583 -10.81 -9.02 20.77
N LYS A 584 -9.99 -7.99 20.49
CA LYS A 584 -8.53 -8.11 20.30
C LYS A 584 -7.83 -6.81 20.72
N TYR A 585 -7.39 -6.75 21.97
CA TYR A 585 -6.83 -5.53 22.57
C TYR A 585 -5.51 -5.05 21.94
N LYS A 586 -4.71 -5.97 21.37
CA LYS A 586 -3.47 -5.62 20.63
C LYS A 586 -3.72 -4.65 19.46
N LEU A 587 -4.97 -4.52 18.99
CA LEU A 587 -5.36 -3.50 18.02
C LEU A 587 -5.21 -2.07 18.53
N MET A 588 -5.20 -1.85 19.85
CA MET A 588 -5.05 -0.52 20.43
C MET A 588 -3.73 0.14 20.03
N ASN A 589 -2.65 -0.62 19.88
CA ASN A 589 -1.37 -0.10 19.36
C ASN A 589 -1.52 0.55 17.98
N ARG A 590 -2.46 0.05 17.16
CA ARG A 590 -2.74 0.58 15.82
C ARG A 590 -3.69 1.76 15.88
N SER A 591 -4.75 1.68 16.68
CA SER A 591 -5.65 2.83 16.89
C SER A 591 -4.89 4.03 17.45
N VAL A 592 -3.90 3.79 18.32
CA VAL A 592 -2.99 4.83 18.82
C VAL A 592 -2.10 5.35 17.69
N CYS A 593 -1.46 4.50 16.90
CA CYS A 593 -0.66 4.93 15.74
C CYS A 593 -1.48 5.77 14.75
N VAL A 594 -2.69 5.33 14.42
CA VAL A 594 -3.60 6.04 13.52
C VAL A 594 -4.08 7.37 14.12
N ARG A 595 -4.43 7.42 15.41
CA ARG A 595 -4.76 8.68 16.09
C ARG A 595 -3.57 9.63 16.16
N THR A 596 -2.36 9.08 16.23
CA THR A 596 -1.09 9.81 16.19
C THR A 596 -0.86 10.41 14.80
N LEU A 597 -1.20 9.68 13.74
CA LEU A 597 -1.17 10.16 12.36
C LEU A 597 -2.25 11.19 12.06
N ASN A 598 -3.43 11.09 12.68
CA ASN A 598 -4.48 12.11 12.56
C ASN A 598 -4.02 13.49 13.06
N ILE A 599 -3.11 13.52 14.04
CA ILE A 599 -2.53 14.77 14.56
C ILE A 599 -1.56 15.40 13.55
N LEU A 600 -1.03 14.61 12.61
CA LEU A 600 -0.10 15.01 11.55
C LEU A 600 -0.77 15.22 10.19
N PHE A 601 -1.86 14.51 9.87
CA PHE A 601 -2.49 14.54 8.55
C PHE A 601 -3.97 14.11 8.57
N THR A 602 -4.77 14.65 7.64
CA THR A 602 -6.24 14.51 7.62
C THR A 602 -6.84 13.54 6.60
N ILE A 603 -6.19 12.82 5.67
CA ILE A 603 -6.93 11.80 4.84
C ILE A 603 -6.13 10.53 4.45
N VAL A 604 -4.81 10.59 4.15
CA VAL A 604 -4.21 9.54 3.28
C VAL A 604 -3.59 8.31 3.96
N LEU A 605 -3.11 8.39 5.20
CA LEU A 605 -2.31 7.29 5.79
C LEU A 605 -3.10 6.14 6.39
N THR A 606 -4.38 6.38 6.59
CA THR A 606 -5.25 5.53 7.38
C THR A 606 -5.53 4.20 6.66
N LEU A 607 -5.59 4.19 5.33
CA LEU A 607 -5.83 2.98 4.53
C LEU A 607 -4.67 1.98 4.59
N GLY A 608 -3.43 2.44 4.40
CA GLY A 608 -2.25 1.56 4.33
C GLY A 608 -1.92 0.86 5.66
N LEU A 609 -2.18 1.53 6.78
CA LEU A 609 -2.02 0.94 8.12
C LEU A 609 -3.18 0.01 8.49
N LEU A 610 -4.38 0.26 7.97
CA LEU A 610 -5.56 -0.54 8.24
C LEU A 610 -5.64 -1.83 7.42
N VAL A 611 -5.30 -1.78 6.13
CA VAL A 611 -5.17 -2.97 5.28
C VAL A 611 -4.13 -3.92 5.90
N LYS A 612 -2.97 -3.37 6.34
CA LYS A 612 -1.99 -4.12 7.15
C LYS A 612 -2.56 -4.59 8.50
N ALA A 613 -3.49 -3.86 9.11
CA ALA A 613 -4.10 -4.24 10.38
C ALA A 613 -5.10 -5.41 10.24
N LEU A 614 -5.94 -5.41 9.21
CA LEU A 614 -6.94 -6.43 8.92
C LEU A 614 -6.27 -7.75 8.53
N ALA A 615 -5.18 -7.70 7.76
CA ALA A 615 -4.32 -8.84 7.48
C ALA A 615 -3.76 -9.52 8.76
N TRP A 616 -3.43 -8.74 9.79
CA TRP A 616 -2.92 -9.26 11.07
C TRP A 616 -4.04 -9.59 12.09
N GLY A 617 -5.29 -9.22 11.79
CA GLY A 617 -6.45 -9.35 12.66
C GLY A 617 -7.00 -10.78 12.73
N SER A 618 -6.95 -11.52 11.62
CA SER A 618 -7.55 -12.85 11.40
C SER A 618 -6.82 -14.03 12.07
N GLY A 619 -6.35 -13.85 13.30
CA GLY A 619 -5.84 -14.92 14.17
C GLY A 619 -6.98 -15.81 14.70
N LEU A 620 -7.67 -16.47 13.79
CA LEU A 620 -8.62 -17.55 14.03
C LEU A 620 -7.85 -18.88 13.82
N PRO A 621 -7.99 -19.90 14.70
CA PRO A 621 -7.20 -21.10 14.64
C PRO A 621 -7.63 -21.92 13.42
N VAL A 622 -6.90 -21.79 12.32
CA VAL A 622 -6.92 -22.76 11.21
C VAL A 622 -5.86 -23.80 11.53
N GLY A 623 -6.13 -24.61 12.57
CA GLY A 623 -5.44 -25.89 12.74
C GLY A 623 -5.66 -26.72 11.49
N ALA A 624 -4.58 -27.31 10.97
CA ALA A 624 -4.53 -28.10 9.75
C ALA A 624 -4.67 -27.32 8.43
N PHE A 625 -3.75 -26.40 8.13
CA PHE A 625 -3.20 -26.24 6.77
C PHE A 625 -1.81 -25.61 6.86
N GLY A 626 -0.77 -26.43 6.69
CA GLY A 626 0.61 -25.99 6.71
C GLY A 626 0.92 -24.93 5.66
N SER A 627 1.73 -23.94 6.07
CA SER A 627 2.69 -23.22 5.24
C SER A 627 2.18 -22.46 4.01
N PHE A 628 1.25 -21.50 4.13
CA PHE A 628 0.93 -20.56 3.05
C PHE A 628 1.57 -19.18 3.25
N SER A 629 2.43 -18.82 2.30
CA SER A 629 2.99 -17.49 2.07
C SER A 629 1.91 -16.55 1.52
N CYS A 630 1.36 -15.69 2.38
CA CYS A 630 0.82 -14.37 2.09
C CYS A 630 0.71 -13.63 3.45
N GLU A 631 1.48 -12.56 3.62
CA GLU A 631 1.45 -11.64 4.79
C GLU A 631 1.77 -12.23 6.17
N GLY A 632 2.48 -13.37 6.22
CA GLY A 632 3.13 -13.92 7.43
C GLY A 632 4.58 -13.46 7.62
N SER A 633 4.92 -12.24 7.18
CA SER A 633 6.31 -11.74 7.21
C SER A 633 6.37 -10.26 7.59
N PHE A 634 5.69 -9.86 8.66
CA PHE A 634 6.12 -8.70 9.44
C PHE A 634 6.00 -9.02 10.93
N LEU A 635 7.19 -9.18 11.54
CA LEU A 635 7.51 -9.23 12.96
C LEU A 635 7.17 -10.53 13.70
N TYR A 636 8.15 -11.44 13.65
CA TYR A 636 8.43 -12.40 14.72
C TYR A 636 8.34 -11.71 16.08
N TRP A 637 7.35 -12.10 16.89
CA TRP A 637 7.54 -12.34 18.31
C TRP A 637 7.17 -13.81 18.52
N ASN A 638 8.19 -14.66 18.48
CA ASN A 638 8.17 -15.88 19.28
C ASN A 638 8.57 -15.43 20.69
N ASP A 639 7.69 -15.63 21.66
CA ASP A 639 8.04 -16.31 22.91
C ASP A 639 6.75 -16.72 23.62
N GLY A 640 6.71 -18.00 24.00
CA GLY A 640 5.69 -18.63 24.82
C GLY A 640 4.42 -19.03 24.06
N TRP A 641 4.24 -20.34 23.89
CA TRP A 641 3.00 -21.14 23.90
C TRP A 641 3.10 -22.27 22.86
N LEU A 642 3.92 -23.28 23.18
CA LEU A 642 3.67 -24.71 22.97
C LEU A 642 4.89 -25.50 23.48
N THR A 643 4.92 -25.74 24.80
CA THR A 643 5.27 -27.07 25.30
C THR A 643 4.16 -28.02 24.87
N CYS A 644 4.41 -28.65 23.72
CA CYS A 644 4.11 -30.00 23.27
C CYS A 644 4.00 -30.01 21.74
#